data_AF-A0AAE0TWX9-F1
#
_entry.id   AF-A0AAE0TWX9-F1
#
_cell.length_a   1.000
_cell.length_b   1.000
_cell.length_c   1.000
_cell.angle_alpha   90.00
_cell.angle_beta   90.00
_cell.angle_gamma   90.00
#
_symmetry.space_group_name_H-M   'P 1'
#
loop_
_entity.id
_entity.type
_entity.pdbx_description
1 polymer ?
#
loop_
_entity_poly.entity_id
_entity_poly.type
_entity_poly.pdbx_seq_one_letter_code
_entity_poly.pdbx_strand_id
1 'polypeptide(L)'
;MATKAGHLLAKGLGIKLRAGEPYQDEVSRGESVLSGQTGETFIEELPRTADVFLNTMASGTQVQSYLLSLFPFLSWISFYNLQWLIGDLVAGITIGAVVVPQGMAYAKLANLPVQFGLYSSFMGVLVYWFFATSKDITIGPVAVMSQVTGSVVADMKIALPDVPGHVIASALAILAGAIVVFIGLIRCGWIVDLISLTALSAFMTGSAISIAVGQIPTMMGITGFSTRDASYLVFIHTLQGLPRTKLDAAMGLTALAMLYLIRGFCSFAARRWSQHQRLFFFLSTLRTVFVILLYTLISYLVNRGLPEKQVKFSILLTVPRGFQNAAVPVLNERVASGLLSYLPATVIVLLIEHIAISKSFGRVNNYRIDPSQEMVAIGVTNMLGPFLGGYAATGSFSRTAIKSKAGVRTPFAGVITACVVLLAIYALPAVFYYIPNASLAAVIIHAVGDLITPPNTVYQFWLISPLEVVIFFAGVFVTVFSTIENGIYTTICMSAALLLYRILRTRGRFLGRVRVHSVLDDHVIGDSRQAVSEYGTFTGSAEVPYRNVFLPITHADGSNPEVELGNPYPGVFIYRFSEGFSYPNASHSLEYMVQFIFSHTRRTNLTEFQRPGDRPWNDPGPSRRKLKAAAAAGLEAGTVDVDTSLPTLKAIILDFSSVNHVDITSVQQMIDVRNQLDRYASPNVVDWHIACITNRWTKRALVNAGFGYPTERGDGPRTRWRSIFSVAEIGGSQSAAAAAELEVNEKELGPQATRTADAKVGLGLHKGGSSSEVMTAQAKGDKNVNSRNPRTRAVLVHGHNRPLFHVDLTSALQSAIANIEARNENESSSETTVAEGSPTSTK
;
A
#
# COMPACT_ATOMS: atom_id res chain seq x y z
N MET A 1 -11.71 -6.95 40.50
CA MET A 1 -10.77 -8.02 40.89
C MET A 1 -9.45 -8.00 40.11
N ALA A 2 -9.41 -7.66 38.82
CA ALA A 2 -8.20 -7.70 37.98
C ALA A 2 -7.01 -6.82 38.46
N THR A 3 -7.27 -5.68 39.10
CA THR A 3 -6.21 -4.74 39.55
C THR A 3 -5.37 -5.24 40.73
N LYS A 4 -5.97 -5.95 41.70
CA LYS A 4 -5.24 -6.48 42.86
C LYS A 4 -4.33 -7.64 42.49
N ALA A 5 -4.80 -8.57 41.66
CA ALA A 5 -4.00 -9.69 41.17
C ALA A 5 -2.81 -9.20 40.30
N GLY A 6 -3.05 -8.20 39.44
CA GLY A 6 -1.98 -7.58 38.64
C GLY A 6 -0.91 -6.88 39.49
N HIS A 7 -1.31 -6.17 40.56
CA HIS A 7 -0.34 -5.54 41.48
C HIS A 7 0.47 -6.57 42.26
N LEU A 8 -0.14 -7.69 42.65
CA LEU A 8 0.53 -8.77 43.36
C LEU A 8 1.54 -9.50 42.45
N LEU A 9 1.16 -9.75 41.19
CA LEU A 9 2.05 -10.28 40.15
C LEU A 9 3.20 -9.31 39.84
N ALA A 10 2.91 -8.01 39.68
CA ALA A 10 3.94 -7.01 39.44
C ALA A 10 4.96 -6.96 40.58
N LYS A 11 4.48 -6.97 41.83
CA LYS A 11 5.34 -7.03 43.02
C LYS A 11 6.15 -8.33 43.08
N GLY A 12 5.55 -9.46 42.74
CA GLY A 12 6.22 -10.78 42.69
C GLY A 12 7.29 -10.87 41.60
N LEU A 13 7.10 -10.18 40.47
CA LEU A 13 8.04 -10.11 39.36
C LEU A 13 9.05 -8.96 39.47
N GLY A 14 9.05 -8.22 40.58
CA GLY A 14 9.93 -7.06 40.78
C GLY A 14 9.63 -5.86 39.87
N ILE A 15 8.46 -5.85 39.22
CA ILE A 15 8.02 -4.76 38.35
C ILE A 15 7.63 -3.57 39.24
N LYS A 16 8.41 -2.50 39.17
CA LYS A 16 8.09 -1.23 39.81
C LYS A 16 6.93 -0.57 39.05
N LEU A 17 5.72 -0.71 39.57
CA LEU A 17 4.59 0.07 39.09
C LEU A 17 4.87 1.54 39.39
N ARG A 18 4.75 2.40 38.37
CA ARG A 18 4.77 3.85 38.59
C ARG A 18 3.70 4.17 39.64
N ALA A 19 4.06 4.95 40.67
CA ALA A 19 3.07 5.62 41.51
C ALA A 19 2.13 6.42 40.60
N GLY A 20 0.89 6.69 41.06
CA GLY A 20 -0.18 7.30 40.25
C GLY A 20 0.29 8.48 39.39
N GLU A 21 -0.42 8.77 38.29
CA GLU A 21 -0.02 9.81 37.34
C GLU A 21 0.34 11.10 38.11
N PRO A 22 1.57 11.62 38.01
CA PRO A 22 2.10 12.62 38.95
C PRO A 22 1.29 13.93 38.97
N TYR A 23 0.47 14.16 37.93
CA TYR A 23 -0.36 15.34 37.76
C TYR A 23 -1.87 15.08 37.85
N GLN A 24 -2.32 13.89 38.25
CA GLN A 24 -3.77 13.67 38.46
C GLN A 24 -4.30 14.46 39.67
N ASP A 25 -3.53 14.53 40.76
CA ASP A 25 -3.98 15.14 42.03
C ASP A 25 -3.71 16.65 42.15
N GLU A 26 -2.62 17.16 41.55
CA GLU A 26 -2.32 18.63 41.52
C GLU A 26 -3.35 19.40 40.67
N VAL A 27 -3.81 18.79 39.58
CA VAL A 27 -4.80 19.37 38.66
C VAL A 27 -6.20 19.45 39.29
N SER A 28 -6.50 18.63 40.30
CA SER A 28 -7.76 18.69 41.04
C SER A 28 -7.82 19.84 42.06
N ARG A 29 -6.68 20.43 42.45
CA ARG A 29 -6.60 21.50 43.45
C ARG A 29 -6.31 22.87 42.79
N GLY A 30 -7.36 23.48 42.24
CA GLY A 30 -7.48 24.94 42.20
C GLY A 30 -6.78 25.72 41.06
N GLU A 31 -6.03 25.10 40.16
CA GLU A 31 -5.43 25.81 39.02
C GLU A 31 -6.39 25.93 37.83
N SER A 32 -7.49 26.64 38.05
CA SER A 32 -8.41 27.06 36.98
C SER A 32 -7.89 28.36 36.35
N VAL A 33 -7.11 28.26 35.27
CA VAL A 33 -6.72 29.47 34.48
C VAL A 33 -7.90 30.01 33.66
N LEU A 34 -9.02 29.28 33.52
CA LEU A 34 -10.22 29.73 32.79
C LEU A 34 -11.50 29.33 33.54
N SER A 35 -11.70 29.86 34.73
CA SER A 35 -12.94 29.78 35.49
C SER A 35 -14.04 30.61 34.79
N GLY A 36 -14.77 29.99 33.86
CA GLY A 36 -16.06 30.50 33.39
C GLY A 36 -16.50 30.12 31.97
N GLN A 37 -15.59 29.64 31.11
CA GLN A 37 -15.87 29.39 29.68
C GLN A 37 -15.50 27.98 29.19
N THR A 38 -14.50 27.34 29.80
CA THR A 38 -14.08 26.00 29.43
C THR A 38 -14.93 24.98 30.18
N GLY A 39 -15.64 24.12 29.45
CA GLY A 39 -16.30 22.96 30.04
C GLY A 39 -15.30 22.01 30.71
N GLU A 40 -15.79 21.16 31.61
CA GLU A 40 -15.13 20.04 32.30
C GLU A 40 -13.70 19.69 31.85
N THR A 41 -12.78 19.60 32.80
CA THR A 41 -11.37 19.24 32.59
C THR A 41 -11.27 17.90 31.86
N PHE A 42 -10.91 17.91 30.57
CA PHE A 42 -10.74 16.68 29.79
C PHE A 42 -9.47 15.96 30.26
N ILE A 43 -9.64 14.77 30.83
CA ILE A 43 -8.54 13.87 31.22
C ILE A 43 -8.44 12.77 30.17
N GLU A 44 -7.27 12.67 29.53
CA GLU A 44 -7.05 11.69 28.48
C GLU A 44 -6.71 10.31 29.07
N GLU A 45 -7.51 9.29 28.75
CA GLU A 45 -7.26 7.90 29.14
C GLU A 45 -6.38 7.15 28.12
N LEU A 46 -5.42 6.37 28.65
CA LEU A 46 -4.56 5.50 27.86
C LEU A 46 -5.33 4.29 27.31
N PRO A 47 -5.10 3.89 26.03
CA PRO A 47 -5.73 2.71 25.47
C PRO A 47 -5.32 1.45 26.24
N ARG A 48 -6.27 0.59 26.63
CA ARG A 48 -5.97 -0.66 27.37
C ARG A 48 -5.72 -1.80 26.40
N THR A 49 -4.85 -2.73 26.78
CA THR A 49 -4.61 -3.94 25.97
C THR A 49 -5.86 -4.82 25.89
N ALA A 50 -6.66 -4.87 26.95
CA ALA A 50 -7.92 -5.60 26.98
C ALA A 50 -8.89 -5.13 25.88
N ASP A 51 -8.96 -3.83 25.61
CA ASP A 51 -9.84 -3.26 24.58
C ASP A 51 -9.45 -3.76 23.19
N VAL A 52 -8.16 -3.99 22.93
CA VAL A 52 -7.68 -4.57 21.67
C VAL A 52 -8.16 -6.00 21.52
N PHE A 53 -7.99 -6.82 22.56
CA PHE A 53 -8.42 -8.23 22.52
C PHE A 53 -9.94 -8.33 22.35
N LEU A 54 -10.70 -7.52 23.08
CA LEU A 54 -12.17 -7.47 22.97
C LEU A 54 -12.62 -7.03 21.57
N ASN A 55 -11.95 -6.03 20.98
CA ASN A 55 -12.23 -5.58 19.61
C ASN A 55 -11.76 -6.57 18.52
N THR A 56 -10.87 -7.52 18.85
CA THR A 56 -10.35 -8.53 17.92
C THR A 56 -11.18 -9.81 17.95
N MET A 57 -11.93 -10.07 19.02
CA MET A 57 -12.81 -11.24 19.09
C MET A 57 -13.99 -11.10 18.13
N ALA A 58 -14.16 -12.09 17.25
CA ALA A 58 -15.21 -12.08 16.25
C ALA A 58 -16.60 -12.25 16.91
N SER A 59 -17.51 -11.33 16.63
CA SER A 59 -18.92 -11.49 16.97
C SER A 59 -19.57 -12.57 16.08
N GLY A 60 -20.59 -13.26 16.57
CA GLY A 60 -21.32 -14.28 15.77
C GLY A 60 -21.85 -13.74 14.43
N THR A 61 -22.27 -12.47 14.41
CA THR A 61 -22.69 -11.78 13.16
C THR A 61 -21.54 -11.56 12.18
N GLN A 62 -20.31 -11.37 12.68
CA GLN A 62 -19.10 -11.24 11.85
C GLN A 62 -18.67 -12.59 11.26
N VAL A 63 -18.87 -13.68 12.00
CA VAL A 63 -18.63 -15.04 11.48
C VAL A 63 -19.63 -15.37 10.37
N GLN A 64 -20.91 -15.05 10.58
CA GLN A 64 -21.95 -15.24 9.55
C GLN A 64 -21.66 -14.41 8.30
N SER A 65 -21.31 -13.12 8.45
CA SER A 65 -20.98 -12.26 7.31
C SER A 65 -19.72 -12.72 6.59
N TYR A 66 -18.73 -13.27 7.31
CA TYR A 66 -17.56 -13.90 6.71
C TYR A 66 -17.96 -15.11 5.84
N LEU A 67 -18.77 -16.04 6.36
CA LEU A 67 -19.20 -17.22 5.61
C LEU A 67 -20.00 -16.84 4.35
N LEU A 68 -20.87 -15.83 4.43
CA LEU A 68 -21.60 -15.32 3.27
C LEU A 68 -20.66 -14.62 2.27
N SER A 69 -19.61 -13.94 2.74
CA SER A 69 -18.63 -13.29 1.86
C SER A 69 -17.81 -14.27 1.01
N LEU A 70 -17.71 -15.55 1.44
CA LEU A 70 -17.03 -16.59 0.66
C LEU A 70 -17.78 -16.97 -0.63
N PHE A 71 -19.06 -16.62 -0.75
CA PHE A 71 -19.89 -16.94 -1.92
C PHE A 71 -20.49 -15.67 -2.55
N PRO A 72 -19.68 -14.83 -3.23
CA PRO A 72 -20.13 -13.56 -3.80
C PRO A 72 -21.29 -13.70 -4.80
N PHE A 73 -21.46 -14.87 -5.44
CA PHE A 73 -22.55 -15.08 -6.39
C PHE A 73 -23.94 -14.86 -5.78
N LEU A 74 -24.09 -15.11 -4.48
CA LEU A 74 -25.36 -14.93 -3.76
C LEU A 74 -25.83 -13.47 -3.75
N SER A 75 -24.93 -12.49 -3.90
CA SER A 75 -25.29 -11.07 -3.85
C SER A 75 -25.91 -10.54 -5.14
N TRP A 76 -25.65 -11.18 -6.29
CA TRP A 76 -26.07 -10.68 -7.60
C TRP A 76 -26.95 -11.64 -8.40
N ILE A 77 -26.96 -12.94 -8.08
CA ILE A 77 -27.71 -13.94 -8.85
C ILE A 77 -29.23 -13.66 -8.86
N SER A 78 -29.78 -13.09 -7.79
CA SER A 78 -31.19 -12.71 -7.69
C SER A 78 -31.57 -11.51 -8.56
N PHE A 79 -30.60 -10.70 -9.00
CA PHE A 79 -30.80 -9.52 -9.83
C PHE A 79 -30.46 -9.77 -11.31
N TYR A 80 -30.23 -11.03 -11.68
CA TYR A 80 -29.82 -11.43 -13.02
C TYR A 80 -30.96 -11.21 -14.04
N ASN A 81 -30.65 -10.57 -15.17
CA ASN A 81 -31.65 -10.18 -16.18
C ASN A 81 -31.26 -10.64 -17.60
N LEU A 82 -32.20 -10.54 -18.54
CA LEU A 82 -32.01 -11.00 -19.92
C LEU A 82 -30.91 -10.22 -20.67
N GLN A 83 -30.72 -8.94 -20.38
CA GLN A 83 -29.67 -8.14 -21.01
C GLN A 83 -28.27 -8.61 -20.57
N TRP A 84 -28.13 -9.02 -19.30
CA TRP A 84 -26.91 -9.64 -18.80
C TRP A 84 -26.67 -10.99 -19.44
N LEU A 85 -27.73 -11.80 -19.62
CA LEU A 85 -27.63 -13.08 -20.31
C LEU A 85 -27.11 -12.93 -21.75
N ILE A 86 -27.60 -11.96 -22.52
CA ILE A 86 -27.13 -11.74 -23.90
C ILE A 86 -25.65 -11.33 -23.91
N GLY A 87 -25.24 -10.42 -23.02
CA GLY A 87 -23.84 -10.01 -22.90
C GLY A 87 -22.93 -11.17 -22.51
N ASP A 88 -23.35 -11.99 -21.55
CA ASP A 88 -22.61 -13.14 -21.08
C ASP A 88 -22.58 -14.28 -22.11
N LEU A 89 -23.63 -14.43 -22.92
CA LEU A 89 -23.69 -15.39 -24.02
C LEU A 89 -22.68 -15.05 -25.12
N VAL A 90 -22.66 -13.78 -25.58
CA VAL A 90 -21.71 -13.31 -26.59
C VAL A 90 -20.28 -13.44 -26.08
N ALA A 91 -20.02 -13.00 -24.85
CA ALA A 91 -18.70 -13.12 -24.23
C ALA A 91 -18.28 -14.59 -24.04
N GLY A 92 -19.16 -15.43 -23.52
CA GLY A 92 -18.90 -16.85 -23.24
C GLY A 92 -18.63 -17.68 -24.49
N ILE A 93 -19.39 -17.47 -25.58
CA ILE A 93 -19.15 -18.14 -26.87
C ILE A 93 -17.83 -17.68 -27.47
N THR A 94 -17.56 -16.36 -27.47
CA THR A 94 -16.31 -15.79 -28.00
C THR A 94 -15.10 -16.36 -27.28
N ILE A 95 -15.16 -16.41 -25.95
CA ILE A 95 -14.08 -16.96 -25.13
C ILE A 95 -13.97 -18.47 -25.26
N GLY A 96 -15.09 -19.20 -25.32
CA GLY A 96 -15.09 -20.65 -25.54
C GLY A 96 -14.36 -21.03 -26.83
N ALA A 97 -14.60 -20.29 -27.92
CA ALA A 97 -13.91 -20.50 -29.19
C ALA A 97 -12.40 -20.27 -29.11
N VAL A 98 -11.96 -19.26 -28.32
CA VAL A 98 -10.53 -18.92 -28.16
C VAL A 98 -9.82 -19.85 -27.17
N VAL A 99 -10.51 -20.29 -26.11
CA VAL A 99 -9.94 -21.10 -25.02
C VAL A 99 -9.56 -22.50 -25.49
N VAL A 100 -10.37 -23.13 -26.35
CA VAL A 100 -10.14 -24.51 -26.83
C VAL A 100 -8.75 -24.68 -27.47
N PRO A 101 -8.38 -23.93 -28.52
CA PRO A 101 -7.05 -24.06 -29.13
C PRO A 101 -5.92 -23.63 -28.20
N GLN A 102 -6.11 -22.56 -27.43
CA GLN A 102 -5.09 -22.07 -26.50
C GLN A 102 -4.80 -23.09 -25.39
N GLY A 103 -5.83 -23.70 -24.81
CA GLY A 103 -5.68 -24.72 -23.77
C GLY A 103 -4.86 -25.91 -24.25
N MET A 104 -5.12 -26.41 -25.46
CA MET A 104 -4.34 -27.49 -26.07
C MET A 104 -2.88 -27.10 -26.30
N ALA A 105 -2.64 -25.88 -26.78
CA ALA A 105 -1.28 -25.36 -27.00
C ALA A 105 -0.51 -25.27 -25.67
N TYR A 106 -1.14 -24.77 -24.61
CA TYR A 106 -0.54 -24.64 -23.29
C TYR A 106 -0.31 -25.97 -22.59
N ALA A 107 -1.15 -26.99 -22.79
CA ALA A 107 -0.87 -28.34 -22.29
C ALA A 107 0.45 -28.91 -22.85
N LYS A 108 0.80 -28.59 -24.11
CA LYS A 108 2.13 -28.95 -24.66
C LYS A 108 3.26 -28.22 -23.95
N LEU A 109 3.07 -26.94 -23.59
CA LEU A 109 4.02 -26.22 -22.74
C LEU A 109 4.15 -26.83 -21.34
N ALA A 110 3.17 -27.58 -20.86
CA ALA A 110 3.23 -28.31 -19.60
C ALA A 110 3.81 -29.73 -19.71
N ASN A 111 4.29 -30.17 -20.89
CA ASN A 111 4.68 -31.57 -21.16
C ASN A 111 3.55 -32.59 -20.90
N LEU A 112 2.31 -32.16 -21.11
CA LEU A 112 1.13 -32.99 -20.96
C LEU A 112 0.45 -33.23 -22.32
N PRO A 113 -0.28 -34.36 -22.44
CA PRO A 113 -1.21 -34.53 -23.56
C PRO A 113 -2.21 -33.37 -23.65
N VAL A 114 -2.64 -33.03 -24.87
CA VAL A 114 -3.41 -31.80 -25.12
C VAL A 114 -4.77 -31.75 -24.42
N GLN A 115 -5.37 -32.90 -24.13
CA GLN A 115 -6.65 -32.98 -23.44
C GLN A 115 -6.61 -32.40 -22.02
N PHE A 116 -5.47 -32.46 -21.32
CA PHE A 116 -5.31 -31.87 -19.99
C PHE A 116 -5.51 -30.34 -20.02
N GLY A 117 -5.21 -29.71 -21.16
CA GLY A 117 -5.50 -28.30 -21.41
C GLY A 117 -6.98 -27.99 -21.54
N LEU A 118 -7.74 -28.89 -22.19
CA LEU A 118 -9.19 -28.78 -22.30
C LEU A 118 -9.87 -29.01 -20.94
N TYR A 119 -9.41 -30.00 -20.18
CA TYR A 119 -9.92 -30.31 -18.84
C TYR A 119 -9.70 -29.15 -17.86
N SER A 120 -8.49 -28.60 -17.84
CA SER A 120 -8.16 -27.43 -17.01
C SER A 120 -8.93 -26.18 -17.43
N SER A 121 -9.19 -26.02 -18.74
CA SER A 121 -9.98 -24.91 -19.25
C SER A 121 -11.45 -25.01 -18.83
N PHE A 122 -12.04 -26.20 -18.89
CA PHE A 122 -13.40 -26.46 -18.45
C PHE A 122 -13.55 -26.19 -16.95
N MET A 123 -12.69 -26.81 -16.11
CA MET A 123 -12.75 -26.64 -14.66
C MET A 123 -12.46 -25.20 -14.23
N GLY A 124 -11.50 -24.54 -14.89
CA GLY A 124 -11.14 -23.15 -14.65
C GLY A 124 -12.33 -22.22 -14.68
N VAL A 125 -13.07 -22.23 -15.80
CA VAL A 125 -14.19 -21.30 -16.01
C VAL A 125 -15.47 -21.75 -15.29
N LEU A 126 -15.64 -23.05 -15.02
CA LEU A 126 -16.82 -23.58 -14.32
C LEU A 126 -16.79 -23.31 -12.81
N VAL A 127 -15.64 -23.43 -12.15
CA VAL A 127 -15.57 -23.26 -10.68
C VAL A 127 -15.52 -21.78 -10.29
N TYR A 128 -14.92 -20.94 -11.14
CA TYR A 128 -14.61 -19.56 -10.78
C TYR A 128 -15.82 -18.73 -10.36
N TRP A 129 -16.96 -18.83 -11.06
CA TRP A 129 -18.11 -17.96 -10.84
C TRP A 129 -18.74 -18.08 -9.44
N PHE A 130 -18.56 -19.20 -8.74
CA PHE A 130 -19.05 -19.39 -7.35
C PHE A 130 -18.33 -18.47 -6.36
N PHE A 131 -17.04 -18.23 -6.57
CA PHE A 131 -16.17 -17.55 -5.61
C PHE A 131 -15.66 -16.20 -6.13
N ALA A 132 -15.87 -15.89 -7.40
CA ALA A 132 -15.31 -14.73 -8.07
C ALA A 132 -15.88 -13.39 -7.56
N THR A 133 -14.98 -12.41 -7.46
CA THR A 133 -15.34 -10.98 -7.37
C THR A 133 -15.14 -10.26 -8.71
N SER A 134 -14.32 -10.81 -9.62
CA SER A 134 -14.18 -10.31 -10.99
C SER A 134 -15.12 -11.00 -11.99
N LYS A 135 -15.86 -10.18 -12.74
CA LYS A 135 -16.64 -10.65 -13.90
C LYS A 135 -15.79 -10.90 -15.15
N ASP A 136 -14.65 -10.21 -15.28
CA ASP A 136 -13.89 -10.19 -16.53
C ASP A 136 -12.91 -11.35 -16.65
N ILE A 137 -12.41 -11.88 -15.52
CA ILE A 137 -11.37 -12.91 -15.55
C ILE A 137 -11.87 -14.19 -16.20
N THR A 138 -10.96 -14.82 -16.95
CA THR A 138 -11.10 -16.19 -17.46
C THR A 138 -9.97 -17.04 -16.92
N ILE A 139 -10.29 -17.95 -15.99
CA ILE A 139 -9.35 -18.93 -15.45
C ILE A 139 -9.19 -20.10 -16.42
N GLY A 140 -7.95 -20.56 -16.59
CA GLY A 140 -7.62 -21.79 -17.30
C GLY A 140 -6.11 -21.91 -17.45
N PRO A 141 -5.61 -22.84 -18.29
CA PRO A 141 -4.20 -22.88 -18.65
C PRO A 141 -3.72 -21.54 -19.18
N VAL A 142 -2.51 -21.13 -18.77
CA VAL A 142 -1.81 -19.95 -19.28
C VAL A 142 -0.37 -20.33 -19.57
N ALA A 143 0.24 -19.66 -20.55
CA ALA A 143 1.57 -19.98 -21.04
C ALA A 143 2.63 -20.05 -19.92
N VAL A 144 2.61 -19.09 -19.00
CA VAL A 144 3.63 -18.99 -17.93
C VAL A 144 3.48 -20.10 -16.91
N MET A 145 2.29 -20.29 -16.33
CA MET A 145 2.02 -21.41 -15.41
C MET A 145 2.23 -22.78 -16.07
N SER A 146 1.93 -22.91 -17.36
CA SER A 146 2.18 -24.16 -18.10
C SER A 146 3.66 -24.42 -18.28
N GLN A 147 4.45 -23.38 -18.56
CA GLN A 147 5.90 -23.51 -18.67
C GLN A 147 6.54 -23.92 -17.33
N VAL A 148 6.13 -23.30 -16.21
CA VAL A 148 6.56 -23.69 -14.85
C VAL A 148 6.13 -25.13 -14.53
N THR A 149 4.89 -25.50 -14.85
CA THR A 149 4.44 -26.89 -14.66
C THR A 149 5.27 -27.85 -15.51
N GLY A 150 5.62 -27.45 -16.74
CA GLY A 150 6.41 -28.26 -17.67
C GLY A 150 7.85 -28.47 -17.23
N SER A 151 8.52 -27.47 -16.63
CA SER A 151 9.85 -27.62 -16.04
C SER A 151 9.80 -28.55 -14.83
N VAL A 152 8.86 -28.35 -13.91
CA VAL A 152 8.67 -29.22 -12.75
C VAL A 152 8.41 -30.67 -13.16
N VAL A 153 7.54 -30.91 -14.15
CA VAL A 153 7.26 -32.26 -14.66
C VAL A 153 8.50 -32.88 -15.32
N ALA A 154 9.35 -32.10 -15.98
CA ALA A 154 10.57 -32.61 -16.59
C ALA A 154 11.60 -33.02 -15.52
N ASP A 155 11.85 -32.16 -14.54
CA ASP A 155 12.79 -32.43 -13.45
C ASP A 155 12.34 -33.62 -12.59
N MET A 156 11.05 -33.65 -12.24
CA MET A 156 10.48 -34.73 -11.43
C MET A 156 10.44 -36.06 -12.16
N LYS A 157 10.36 -36.09 -13.50
CA LYS A 157 10.49 -37.34 -14.27
C LYS A 157 11.90 -37.92 -14.24
N ILE A 158 12.92 -37.08 -14.06
CA ILE A 158 14.31 -37.54 -13.89
C ILE A 158 14.46 -38.17 -12.49
N ALA A 159 13.88 -37.53 -11.46
CA ALA A 159 13.93 -38.03 -10.09
C ALA A 159 13.01 -39.25 -9.83
N LEU A 160 11.85 -39.29 -10.47
CA LEU A 160 10.78 -40.28 -10.29
C LEU A 160 10.26 -40.77 -11.65
N PRO A 161 11.02 -41.62 -12.36
CA PRO A 161 10.68 -42.07 -13.71
C PRO A 161 9.38 -42.90 -13.76
N ASP A 162 9.01 -43.55 -12.66
CA ASP A 162 7.82 -44.41 -12.57
C ASP A 162 6.51 -43.62 -12.52
N VAL A 163 6.57 -42.31 -12.24
CA VAL A 163 5.38 -41.48 -12.04
C VAL A 163 4.98 -40.79 -13.35
N PRO A 164 3.74 -41.00 -13.83
CA PRO A 164 3.25 -40.31 -15.02
C PRO A 164 3.21 -38.78 -14.83
N GLY A 165 3.60 -38.02 -15.87
CA GLY A 165 3.72 -36.55 -15.79
C GLY A 165 2.43 -35.81 -15.39
N HIS A 166 1.26 -36.30 -15.81
CA HIS A 166 -0.02 -35.74 -15.38
C HIS A 166 -0.28 -35.86 -13.87
N VAL A 167 0.21 -36.91 -13.21
CA VAL A 167 0.07 -37.07 -11.74
C VAL A 167 0.89 -36.01 -11.03
N ILE A 168 2.12 -35.75 -11.50
CA ILE A 168 2.99 -34.70 -10.96
C ILE A 168 2.32 -33.32 -11.12
N ALA A 169 1.80 -33.03 -12.32
CA ALA A 169 1.13 -31.76 -12.60
C ALA A 169 -0.16 -31.56 -11.77
N SER A 170 -0.95 -32.62 -11.60
CA SER A 170 -2.14 -32.61 -10.73
C SER A 170 -1.78 -32.43 -9.26
N ALA A 171 -0.73 -33.10 -8.77
CA ALA A 171 -0.24 -32.94 -7.40
C ALA A 171 0.26 -31.52 -7.13
N LEU A 172 1.02 -30.94 -8.07
CA LEU A 172 1.47 -29.54 -7.99
C LEU A 172 0.28 -28.57 -7.91
N ALA A 173 -0.76 -28.79 -8.72
CA ALA A 173 -1.97 -27.96 -8.71
C ALA A 173 -2.71 -28.02 -7.37
N ILE A 174 -2.84 -29.20 -6.77
CA ILE A 174 -3.51 -29.37 -5.46
C ILE A 174 -2.71 -28.69 -4.35
N LEU A 175 -1.39 -28.91 -4.29
CA LEU A 175 -0.55 -28.35 -3.24
C LEU A 175 -0.47 -26.83 -3.34
N ALA A 176 -0.22 -26.29 -4.54
CA ALA A 176 -0.20 -24.84 -4.76
C ALA A 176 -1.59 -24.23 -4.51
N GLY A 177 -2.66 -24.90 -4.98
CA GLY A 177 -4.05 -24.49 -4.73
C GLY A 177 -4.39 -24.45 -3.24
N ALA A 178 -4.00 -25.47 -2.47
CA ALA A 178 -4.23 -25.54 -1.03
C ALA A 178 -3.53 -24.41 -0.26
N ILE A 179 -2.27 -24.11 -0.61
CA ILE A 179 -1.54 -22.97 -0.04
C ILE A 179 -2.28 -21.65 -0.34
N VAL A 180 -2.73 -21.47 -1.57
CA VAL A 180 -3.43 -20.25 -1.98
C VAL A 180 -4.82 -20.13 -1.33
N VAL A 181 -5.58 -21.22 -1.21
CA VAL A 181 -6.84 -21.23 -0.43
C VAL A 181 -6.55 -20.86 1.01
N PHE A 182 -5.52 -21.43 1.65
CA PHE A 182 -5.16 -21.12 3.02
C PHE A 182 -4.87 -19.62 3.21
N ILE A 183 -4.05 -19.03 2.34
CA ILE A 183 -3.74 -17.57 2.35
C ILE A 183 -5.01 -16.72 2.17
N GLY A 184 -5.91 -17.15 1.28
CA GLY A 184 -7.19 -16.47 1.05
C GLY A 184 -8.14 -16.55 2.25
N LEU A 185 -8.25 -17.70 2.90
CA LEU A 185 -9.11 -17.92 4.06
C LEU A 185 -8.66 -17.08 5.27
N ILE A 186 -7.36 -16.94 5.51
CA ILE A 186 -6.82 -16.07 6.57
C ILE A 186 -6.86 -14.56 6.20
N ARG A 187 -7.43 -14.21 5.04
CA ARG A 187 -7.51 -12.84 4.50
C ARG A 187 -6.17 -12.12 4.39
N CYS A 188 -5.13 -12.85 4.00
CA CYS A 188 -3.78 -12.30 3.79
C CYS A 188 -3.57 -11.78 2.35
N GLY A 189 -4.62 -11.26 1.71
CA GLY A 189 -4.54 -10.70 0.35
C GLY A 189 -3.63 -9.48 0.21
N TRP A 190 -3.29 -8.81 1.32
CA TRP A 190 -2.36 -7.68 1.37
C TRP A 190 -0.92 -8.07 0.99
N ILE A 191 -0.55 -9.35 1.08
CA ILE A 191 0.81 -9.82 0.71
C ILE A 191 1.12 -9.52 -0.75
N VAL A 192 0.09 -9.47 -1.60
CA VAL A 192 0.22 -9.23 -3.04
C VAL A 192 0.57 -7.78 -3.33
N ASP A 193 0.24 -6.85 -2.42
CA ASP A 193 0.61 -5.44 -2.54
C ASP A 193 2.11 -5.20 -2.29
N LEU A 194 2.85 -6.19 -1.80
CA LEU A 194 4.31 -6.14 -1.67
C LEU A 194 5.04 -6.32 -3.02
N ILE A 195 4.34 -6.78 -4.06
CA ILE A 195 4.94 -7.08 -5.36
C ILE A 195 4.77 -5.84 -6.26
N SER A 196 5.90 -5.24 -6.64
CA SER A 196 5.88 -4.02 -7.45
C SER A 196 5.36 -4.29 -8.87
N LEU A 197 4.73 -3.27 -9.46
CA LEU A 197 4.30 -3.33 -10.87
C LEU A 197 5.48 -3.57 -11.82
N THR A 198 6.66 -3.02 -11.47
CA THR A 198 7.90 -3.18 -12.22
C THR A 198 8.43 -4.61 -12.19
N ALA A 199 8.34 -5.30 -11.04
CA ALA A 199 8.68 -6.72 -10.92
C ALA A 199 7.73 -7.59 -11.77
N LEU A 200 6.42 -7.31 -11.73
CA LEU A 200 5.44 -7.99 -12.57
C LEU A 200 5.73 -7.80 -14.07
N SER A 201 5.96 -6.55 -14.51
CA SER A 201 6.27 -6.25 -15.91
C SER A 201 7.56 -6.94 -16.39
N ALA A 202 8.58 -7.01 -15.53
CA ALA A 202 9.84 -7.69 -15.83
C ALA A 202 9.64 -9.20 -16.00
N PHE A 203 8.93 -9.82 -15.05
CA PHE A 203 8.58 -11.24 -15.09
C PHE A 203 7.76 -11.59 -16.34
N MET A 204 6.73 -10.80 -16.67
CA MET A 204 5.89 -11.02 -17.84
C MET A 204 6.69 -10.91 -19.14
N THR A 205 7.58 -9.91 -19.22
CA THR A 205 8.44 -9.68 -20.39
C THR A 205 9.48 -10.80 -20.55
N GLY A 206 10.18 -11.16 -19.47
CA GLY A 206 11.16 -12.24 -19.48
C GLY A 206 10.53 -13.60 -19.83
N SER A 207 9.38 -13.92 -19.22
CA SER A 207 8.65 -15.16 -19.51
C SER A 207 8.14 -15.18 -20.95
N ALA A 208 7.62 -14.06 -21.46
CA ALA A 208 7.17 -13.97 -22.84
C ALA A 208 8.31 -14.22 -23.85
N ILE A 209 9.50 -13.64 -23.61
CA ILE A 209 10.68 -13.88 -24.44
C ILE A 209 11.11 -15.36 -24.36
N SER A 210 11.20 -15.92 -23.16
CA SER A 210 11.59 -17.32 -22.96
C SER A 210 10.64 -18.30 -23.65
N ILE A 211 9.33 -18.09 -23.51
CA ILE A 211 8.30 -18.92 -24.16
C ILE A 211 8.37 -18.76 -25.68
N ALA A 212 8.49 -17.54 -26.19
CA ALA A 212 8.59 -17.29 -27.62
C ALA A 212 9.79 -18.05 -28.23
N VAL A 213 10.98 -17.92 -27.63
CA VAL A 213 12.19 -18.63 -28.06
C VAL A 213 12.01 -20.15 -27.97
N GLY A 214 11.43 -20.66 -26.87
CA GLY A 214 11.15 -22.09 -26.70
C GLY A 214 10.18 -22.68 -27.73
N GLN A 215 9.35 -21.85 -28.38
CA GLN A 215 8.41 -22.30 -29.41
C GLN A 215 8.96 -22.26 -30.84
N ILE A 216 10.04 -21.51 -31.10
CA ILE A 216 10.64 -21.43 -32.44
C ILE A 216 11.04 -22.83 -32.97
N PRO A 217 11.69 -23.72 -32.20
CA PRO A 217 12.05 -25.06 -32.68
C PRO A 217 10.85 -25.88 -33.15
N THR A 218 9.77 -25.88 -32.36
CA THR A 218 8.51 -26.58 -32.69
C THR A 218 7.83 -25.99 -33.93
N MET A 219 7.84 -24.66 -34.06
CA MET A 219 7.29 -23.97 -35.23
C MET A 219 8.07 -24.32 -36.50
N MET A 220 9.39 -24.50 -36.39
CA MET A 220 10.30 -24.77 -37.50
C MET A 220 10.51 -26.28 -37.78
N GLY A 221 9.96 -27.16 -36.94
CA GLY A 221 10.13 -28.61 -37.03
C GLY A 221 11.52 -29.14 -36.65
N ILE A 222 12.29 -28.35 -35.90
CA ILE A 222 13.67 -28.68 -35.48
C ILE A 222 13.60 -29.52 -34.19
N THR A 223 14.36 -30.61 -34.15
CA THR A 223 14.44 -31.54 -33.01
C THR A 223 15.90 -31.84 -32.66
N GLY A 224 16.18 -32.23 -31.41
CA GLY A 224 17.51 -32.70 -30.99
C GLY A 224 18.15 -31.93 -29.82
N PHE A 225 17.43 -30.98 -29.22
CA PHE A 225 17.85 -30.28 -28.01
C PHE A 225 16.63 -29.95 -27.14
N SER A 226 16.87 -29.63 -25.88
CA SER A 226 15.84 -29.20 -24.94
C SER A 226 15.38 -27.79 -25.26
N THR A 227 14.06 -27.60 -25.46
CA THR A 227 13.46 -26.27 -25.65
C THR A 227 13.24 -25.51 -24.35
N ARG A 228 13.76 -26.04 -23.22
CA ARG A 228 13.61 -25.49 -21.87
C ARG A 228 14.92 -25.17 -21.18
N ASP A 229 16.04 -25.34 -21.88
CA ASP A 229 17.30 -24.77 -21.42
C ASP A 229 17.18 -23.25 -21.31
N ALA A 230 18.17 -22.60 -20.70
CA ALA A 230 18.21 -21.14 -20.66
C ALA A 230 17.96 -20.56 -22.07
N SER A 231 17.13 -19.53 -22.14
CA SER A 231 16.56 -19.05 -23.42
C SER A 231 17.63 -18.74 -24.47
N TYR A 232 18.79 -18.23 -24.05
CA TYR A 232 19.91 -17.97 -24.95
C TYR A 232 20.50 -19.26 -25.58
N LEU A 233 20.58 -20.38 -24.85
CA LEU A 233 21.04 -21.67 -25.38
C LEU A 233 20.06 -22.22 -26.40
N VAL A 234 18.75 -22.17 -26.07
CA VAL A 234 17.69 -22.59 -26.98
C VAL A 234 17.78 -21.79 -28.29
N PHE A 235 17.99 -20.48 -28.20
CA PHE A 235 18.16 -19.62 -29.37
C PHE A 235 19.39 -20.02 -30.21
N ILE A 236 20.54 -20.24 -29.57
CA ILE A 236 21.77 -20.66 -30.26
C ILE A 236 21.58 -22.02 -30.96
N HIS A 237 21.03 -23.02 -30.28
CA HIS A 237 20.76 -24.34 -30.86
C HIS A 237 19.73 -24.26 -31.99
N THR A 238 18.75 -23.37 -31.89
CA THR A 238 17.78 -23.11 -32.96
C THR A 238 18.47 -22.57 -34.20
N LEU A 239 19.39 -21.61 -34.04
CA LEU A 239 20.17 -21.08 -35.17
C LEU A 239 21.06 -22.14 -35.81
N GLN A 240 21.71 -22.99 -35.01
CA GLN A 240 22.48 -24.13 -35.51
C GLN A 240 21.61 -25.18 -36.22
N GLY A 241 20.34 -25.29 -35.81
CA GLY A 241 19.36 -26.22 -36.36
C GLY A 241 18.62 -25.74 -37.61
N LEU A 242 18.79 -24.48 -38.04
CA LEU A 242 18.13 -23.90 -39.22
C LEU A 242 18.26 -24.74 -40.51
N PRO A 243 19.42 -25.37 -40.81
CA PRO A 243 19.54 -26.24 -41.99
C PRO A 243 18.69 -27.52 -41.92
N ARG A 244 18.20 -27.91 -40.74
CA ARG A 244 17.42 -29.14 -40.49
C ARG A 244 15.91 -28.89 -40.44
N THR A 245 15.47 -27.74 -40.93
CA THR A 245 14.06 -27.34 -40.91
C THR A 245 13.20 -28.25 -41.78
N LYS A 246 11.97 -28.52 -41.31
CA LYS A 246 11.01 -29.42 -41.98
C LYS A 246 9.87 -28.62 -42.62
N LEU A 247 8.97 -29.31 -43.31
CA LEU A 247 7.73 -28.72 -43.84
C LEU A 247 6.86 -28.08 -42.75
N ASP A 248 7.05 -28.44 -41.47
CA ASP A 248 6.49 -27.74 -40.31
C ASP A 248 6.74 -26.23 -40.35
N ALA A 249 7.93 -25.78 -40.78
CA ALA A 249 8.26 -24.37 -40.90
C ALA A 249 7.32 -23.63 -41.86
N ALA A 250 6.95 -24.27 -42.98
CA ALA A 250 6.02 -23.69 -43.93
C ALA A 250 4.64 -23.46 -43.30
N MET A 251 4.15 -24.40 -42.48
CA MET A 251 2.88 -24.27 -41.77
C MET A 251 2.96 -23.24 -40.62
N GLY A 252 4.06 -23.23 -39.87
CA GLY A 252 4.24 -22.35 -38.71
C GLY A 252 4.47 -20.89 -39.08
N LEU A 253 5.42 -20.61 -39.97
CA LEU A 253 5.76 -19.24 -40.38
C LEU A 253 4.61 -18.53 -41.09
N THR A 254 3.92 -19.25 -41.99
CA THR A 254 2.77 -18.67 -42.70
C THR A 254 1.58 -18.46 -41.77
N ALA A 255 1.36 -19.34 -40.78
CA ALA A 255 0.34 -19.13 -39.75
C ALA A 255 0.66 -17.91 -38.89
N LEU A 256 1.91 -17.76 -38.46
CA LEU A 256 2.37 -16.61 -37.67
C LEU A 256 2.24 -15.29 -38.47
N ALA A 257 2.68 -15.30 -39.73
CA ALA A 257 2.54 -14.16 -40.63
C ALA A 257 1.05 -13.79 -40.79
N MET A 258 0.17 -14.77 -41.01
CA MET A 258 -1.27 -14.54 -41.14
C MET A 258 -1.89 -13.94 -39.87
N LEU A 259 -1.48 -14.38 -38.68
CA LEU A 259 -1.98 -13.83 -37.41
C LEU A 259 -1.65 -12.33 -37.28
N TYR A 260 -0.40 -11.93 -37.60
CA TYR A 260 0.01 -10.54 -37.58
C TYR A 260 -0.58 -9.71 -38.72
N LEU A 261 -0.75 -10.28 -39.92
CA LEU A 261 -1.42 -9.64 -41.04
C LEU A 261 -2.89 -9.33 -40.72
N ILE A 262 -3.64 -10.30 -40.17
CA ILE A 262 -5.03 -10.09 -39.74
C ILE A 262 -5.07 -9.02 -38.65
N ARG A 263 -4.15 -9.06 -37.67
CA ARG A 263 -4.08 -8.03 -36.62
C ARG A 263 -3.83 -6.64 -37.18
N GLY A 264 -2.83 -6.51 -38.06
CA GLY A 264 -2.44 -5.24 -38.69
C GLY A 264 -3.58 -4.67 -39.53
N PHE A 265 -4.15 -5.51 -40.40
CA PHE A 265 -5.29 -5.15 -41.24
C PHE A 265 -6.51 -4.72 -40.42
N CYS A 266 -6.95 -5.52 -39.43
CA CYS A 266 -8.10 -5.16 -38.61
C CYS A 266 -7.85 -3.89 -37.78
N SER A 267 -6.62 -3.66 -37.31
CA SER A 267 -6.27 -2.45 -36.56
C SER A 267 -6.27 -1.20 -37.46
N PHE A 268 -5.73 -1.33 -38.67
CA PHE A 268 -5.77 -0.27 -39.68
C PHE A 268 -7.21 0.04 -40.11
N ALA A 269 -7.99 -0.99 -40.45
CA ALA A 269 -9.38 -0.86 -40.85
C ALA A 269 -10.26 -0.26 -39.74
N ALA A 270 -10.04 -0.65 -38.48
CA ALA A 270 -10.74 -0.07 -37.34
C ALA A 270 -10.46 1.43 -37.16
N ARG A 271 -9.24 1.90 -37.45
CA ARG A 271 -8.89 3.33 -37.43
C ARG A 271 -9.45 4.08 -38.63
N ARG A 272 -9.45 3.47 -39.81
CA ARG A 272 -9.90 4.08 -41.07
C ARG A 272 -11.43 4.20 -41.16
N TRP A 273 -12.16 3.22 -40.62
CA TRP A 273 -13.61 3.12 -40.63
C TRP A 273 -14.17 3.02 -39.21
N SER A 274 -14.15 4.14 -38.49
CA SER A 274 -14.60 4.24 -37.09
C SER A 274 -16.04 3.75 -36.87
N GLN A 275 -16.94 3.94 -37.86
CA GLN A 275 -18.32 3.46 -37.77
C GLN A 275 -18.45 1.93 -37.61
N HIS A 276 -17.50 1.15 -38.13
CA HIS A 276 -17.51 -0.33 -38.07
C HIS A 276 -16.48 -0.90 -37.10
N GLN A 277 -15.96 -0.09 -36.17
CA GLN A 277 -14.89 -0.49 -35.24
C GLN A 277 -15.24 -1.76 -34.44
N ARG A 278 -16.50 -1.96 -34.06
CA ARG A 278 -16.96 -3.16 -33.33
C ARG A 278 -16.80 -4.43 -34.16
N LEU A 279 -17.12 -4.38 -35.45
CA LEU A 279 -16.98 -5.53 -36.35
C LEU A 279 -15.51 -5.92 -36.50
N PHE A 280 -14.64 -4.95 -36.81
CA PHE A 280 -13.20 -5.20 -36.95
C PHE A 280 -12.57 -5.69 -35.64
N PHE A 281 -13.10 -5.24 -34.48
CA PHE A 281 -12.69 -5.75 -33.18
C PHE A 281 -13.02 -7.25 -33.00
N PHE A 282 -14.26 -7.67 -33.31
CA PHE A 282 -14.64 -9.09 -33.21
C PHE A 282 -13.90 -9.96 -34.23
N LEU A 283 -13.72 -9.50 -35.48
CA LEU A 283 -12.88 -10.19 -36.48
C LEU A 283 -11.43 -10.37 -35.99
N SER A 284 -10.86 -9.30 -35.43
CA SER A 284 -9.50 -9.31 -34.85
C SER A 284 -9.39 -10.31 -33.69
N THR A 285 -10.46 -10.46 -32.90
CA THR A 285 -10.54 -11.39 -31.76
C THR A 285 -10.59 -12.85 -32.22
N LEU A 286 -11.36 -13.15 -33.28
CA LEU A 286 -11.50 -14.50 -33.82
C LEU A 286 -10.31 -14.95 -34.68
N ARG A 287 -9.27 -14.12 -34.86
CA ARG A 287 -8.10 -14.43 -35.71
C ARG A 287 -7.45 -15.78 -35.37
N THR A 288 -7.31 -16.10 -34.08
CA THR A 288 -6.61 -17.32 -33.63
C THR A 288 -7.42 -18.56 -33.98
N VAL A 289 -8.74 -18.49 -33.80
CA VAL A 289 -9.70 -19.53 -34.17
C VAL A 289 -9.70 -19.73 -35.68
N PHE A 290 -9.81 -18.63 -36.43
CA PHE A 290 -9.80 -18.67 -37.89
C PHE A 290 -8.51 -19.29 -38.44
N VAL A 291 -7.35 -18.84 -37.97
CA VAL A 291 -6.06 -19.38 -38.42
C VAL A 291 -5.95 -20.87 -38.06
N ILE A 292 -6.32 -21.29 -36.86
CA ILE A 292 -6.26 -22.73 -36.52
C ILE A 292 -7.20 -23.55 -37.39
N LEU A 293 -8.44 -23.12 -37.61
CA LEU A 293 -9.38 -23.83 -38.48
C LEU A 293 -8.85 -23.92 -39.92
N LEU A 294 -8.31 -22.84 -40.46
CA LEU A 294 -7.75 -22.80 -41.81
C LEU A 294 -6.56 -23.76 -41.95
N TYR A 295 -5.59 -23.73 -41.02
CA TYR A 295 -4.42 -24.60 -41.09
C TYR A 295 -4.75 -26.07 -40.75
N THR A 296 -5.81 -26.31 -39.97
CA THR A 296 -6.36 -27.65 -39.77
C THR A 296 -7.00 -28.18 -41.05
N LEU A 297 -7.74 -27.35 -41.79
CA LEU A 297 -8.30 -27.72 -43.09
C LEU A 297 -7.20 -28.02 -44.11
N ILE A 298 -6.17 -27.17 -44.21
CA ILE A 298 -5.00 -27.41 -45.08
C ILE A 298 -4.33 -28.74 -44.69
N SER A 299 -4.14 -28.98 -43.39
CA SER A 299 -3.56 -30.22 -42.89
C SER A 299 -4.40 -31.46 -43.19
N TYR A 300 -5.72 -31.36 -43.05
CA TYR A 300 -6.64 -32.41 -43.44
C TYR A 300 -6.52 -32.73 -44.93
N LEU A 301 -6.52 -31.73 -45.81
CA LEU A 301 -6.40 -31.93 -47.25
C LEU A 301 -5.07 -32.59 -47.65
N VAL A 302 -3.98 -32.29 -46.94
CA VAL A 302 -2.65 -32.82 -47.22
C VAL A 302 -2.44 -34.23 -46.64
N ASN A 303 -2.98 -34.52 -45.46
CA ASN A 303 -2.70 -35.75 -44.71
C ASN A 303 -3.85 -36.77 -44.73
N ARG A 304 -4.99 -36.46 -45.35
CA ARG A 304 -6.11 -37.41 -45.48
C ARG A 304 -5.65 -38.65 -46.26
N GLY A 305 -5.89 -39.83 -45.66
CA GLY A 305 -5.58 -41.12 -46.29
C GLY A 305 -4.12 -41.58 -46.12
N LEU A 306 -3.27 -40.80 -45.45
CA LEU A 306 -1.92 -41.24 -45.06
C LEU A 306 -1.97 -41.94 -43.69
N PRO A 307 -1.20 -43.04 -43.50
CA PRO A 307 -1.03 -43.64 -42.17
C PRO A 307 -0.26 -42.71 -41.23
N GLU A 308 -0.46 -42.85 -39.92
CA GLU A 308 0.13 -41.96 -38.88
C GLU A 308 1.64 -41.76 -39.01
N LYS A 309 2.38 -42.77 -39.46
CA LYS A 309 3.84 -42.72 -39.61
C LYS A 309 4.33 -41.96 -40.86
N GLN A 310 3.46 -41.64 -41.80
CA GLN A 310 3.79 -40.99 -43.08
C GLN A 310 3.24 -39.57 -43.20
N VAL A 311 2.80 -38.97 -42.09
CA VAL A 311 2.35 -37.56 -42.08
C VAL A 311 3.48 -36.63 -42.54
N LYS A 312 3.16 -35.66 -43.40
CA LYS A 312 4.18 -34.79 -44.03
C LYS A 312 4.80 -33.78 -43.07
N PHE A 313 4.09 -33.45 -42.01
CA PHE A 313 4.52 -32.56 -40.93
C PHE A 313 3.81 -32.97 -39.63
N SER A 314 4.30 -32.47 -38.50
CA SER A 314 3.88 -32.90 -37.17
C SER A 314 2.46 -32.41 -36.85
N ILE A 315 1.53 -33.34 -36.63
CA ILE A 315 0.14 -33.08 -36.23
C ILE A 315 -0.14 -33.59 -34.80
N LEU A 316 -1.30 -33.25 -34.24
CA LEU A 316 -1.69 -33.64 -32.88
C LEU A 316 -1.94 -35.14 -32.72
N LEU A 317 -2.48 -35.81 -33.75
CA LEU A 317 -2.94 -37.20 -33.70
C LEU A 317 -4.10 -37.38 -32.70
N THR A 318 -4.26 -38.57 -32.16
CA THR A 318 -5.43 -38.98 -31.38
C THR A 318 -5.64 -38.13 -30.12
N VAL A 319 -6.75 -37.38 -30.08
CA VAL A 319 -7.27 -36.70 -28.88
C VAL A 319 -8.44 -37.50 -28.34
N PRO A 320 -8.43 -37.94 -27.06
CA PRO A 320 -9.51 -38.74 -26.51
C PRO A 320 -10.83 -37.94 -26.45
N ARG A 321 -11.95 -38.61 -26.73
CA ARG A 321 -13.30 -38.06 -26.53
C ARG A 321 -13.70 -38.14 -25.06
N GLY A 322 -14.25 -37.05 -24.53
CA GLY A 322 -14.75 -36.98 -23.16
C GLY A 322 -13.65 -36.90 -22.09
N PHE A 323 -14.07 -36.99 -20.82
CA PHE A 323 -13.18 -37.00 -19.66
C PHE A 323 -12.66 -38.41 -19.35
N GLN A 324 -11.61 -38.84 -20.05
CA GLN A 324 -11.00 -40.16 -19.85
C GLN A 324 -10.09 -40.21 -18.60
N ASN A 325 -9.67 -39.05 -18.09
CA ASN A 325 -8.75 -38.92 -16.96
C ASN A 325 -9.44 -38.36 -15.70
N ALA A 326 -10.76 -38.52 -15.58
CA ALA A 326 -11.48 -38.20 -14.36
C ALA A 326 -11.17 -39.26 -13.29
N ALA A 327 -10.42 -38.88 -12.26
CA ALA A 327 -9.97 -39.76 -11.20
C ALA A 327 -9.70 -38.95 -9.93
N VAL A 328 -9.70 -39.63 -8.78
CA VAL A 328 -9.20 -39.02 -7.55
C VAL A 328 -7.69 -38.79 -7.71
N PRO A 329 -7.20 -37.55 -7.57
CA PRO A 329 -5.79 -37.26 -7.77
C PRO A 329 -4.93 -37.96 -6.71
N VAL A 330 -3.90 -38.66 -7.16
CA VAL A 330 -3.00 -39.41 -6.28
C VAL A 330 -1.94 -38.47 -5.72
N LEU A 331 -1.96 -38.23 -4.42
CA LEU A 331 -0.96 -37.44 -3.70
C LEU A 331 -0.12 -38.37 -2.81
N ASN A 332 1.04 -38.78 -3.33
CA ASN A 332 1.99 -39.60 -2.59
C ASN A 332 3.02 -38.73 -1.87
N GLU A 333 3.47 -39.16 -0.69
CA GLU A 333 4.50 -38.47 0.11
C GLU A 333 5.79 -38.20 -0.69
N ARG A 334 6.20 -39.16 -1.54
CA ARG A 334 7.37 -39.02 -2.43
C ARG A 334 7.21 -37.90 -3.46
N VAL A 335 6.01 -37.75 -4.02
CA VAL A 335 5.72 -36.68 -4.99
C VAL A 335 5.62 -35.34 -4.27
N ALA A 336 4.93 -35.30 -3.12
CA ALA A 336 4.76 -34.08 -2.33
C ALA A 336 6.09 -33.52 -1.83
N SER A 337 7.00 -34.36 -1.32
CA SER A 337 8.33 -33.95 -0.86
C SER A 337 9.21 -33.40 -1.99
N GLY A 338 9.20 -34.03 -3.17
CA GLY A 338 9.93 -33.54 -4.34
C GLY A 338 9.40 -32.22 -4.92
N LEU A 339 8.11 -31.92 -4.71
CA LEU A 339 7.50 -30.67 -5.17
C LEU A 339 7.76 -29.48 -4.24
N LEU A 340 8.20 -29.70 -3.00
CA LEU A 340 8.28 -28.66 -1.97
C LEU A 340 9.14 -27.46 -2.38
N SER A 341 10.27 -27.69 -3.07
CA SER A 341 11.17 -26.64 -3.56
C SER A 341 10.55 -25.77 -4.67
N TYR A 342 9.59 -26.29 -5.42
CA TYR A 342 8.94 -25.60 -6.54
C TYR A 342 7.65 -24.86 -6.13
N LEU A 343 7.08 -25.19 -4.97
CA LEU A 343 5.84 -24.58 -4.49
C LEU A 343 5.93 -23.06 -4.32
N PRO A 344 7.00 -22.46 -3.74
CA PRO A 344 7.05 -21.02 -3.56
C PRO A 344 6.94 -20.26 -4.89
N ALA A 345 7.73 -20.63 -5.89
CA ALA A 345 7.67 -20.01 -7.22
C ALA A 345 6.29 -20.22 -7.87
N THR A 346 5.76 -21.45 -7.82
CA THR A 346 4.45 -21.79 -8.41
C THR A 346 3.31 -20.98 -7.77
N VAL A 347 3.28 -20.87 -6.44
CA VAL A 347 2.29 -20.09 -5.69
C VAL A 347 2.42 -18.61 -6.02
N ILE A 348 3.64 -18.09 -6.08
CA ILE A 348 3.88 -16.68 -6.44
C ILE A 348 3.34 -16.39 -7.83
N VAL A 349 3.65 -17.21 -8.85
CA VAL A 349 3.12 -17.00 -10.21
C VAL A 349 1.60 -17.12 -10.24
N LEU A 350 1.04 -18.15 -9.59
CA LEU A 350 -0.40 -18.40 -9.52
C LEU A 350 -1.15 -17.17 -8.95
N LEU A 351 -0.63 -16.60 -7.87
CA LEU A 351 -1.20 -15.43 -7.18
C LEU A 351 -1.01 -14.13 -7.95
N ILE A 352 0.23 -13.84 -8.35
CA ILE A 352 0.59 -12.58 -9.00
C ILE A 352 -0.21 -12.38 -10.27
N GLU A 353 -0.20 -13.38 -11.16
CA GLU A 353 -0.81 -13.25 -12.47
C GLU A 353 -2.31 -13.00 -12.33
N HIS A 354 -2.98 -13.78 -11.49
CA HIS A 354 -4.41 -13.67 -11.26
C HIS A 354 -4.82 -12.32 -10.65
N ILE A 355 -4.14 -11.89 -9.58
CA ILE A 355 -4.55 -10.71 -8.82
C ILE A 355 -4.16 -9.41 -9.54
N ALA A 356 -3.04 -9.39 -10.25
CA ALA A 356 -2.68 -8.24 -11.07
C ALA A 356 -3.71 -8.01 -12.18
N ILE A 357 -4.17 -9.09 -12.84
CA ILE A 357 -5.21 -9.02 -13.86
C ILE A 357 -6.54 -8.58 -13.23
N SER A 358 -6.95 -9.19 -12.11
CA SER A 358 -8.22 -8.86 -11.46
C SER A 358 -8.27 -7.38 -11.08
N LYS A 359 -7.26 -6.87 -10.37
CA LYS A 359 -7.16 -5.46 -9.96
C LYS A 359 -7.12 -4.51 -11.14
N SER A 360 -6.38 -4.85 -12.21
CA SER A 360 -6.31 -4.02 -13.41
C SER A 360 -7.68 -3.85 -14.06
N PHE A 361 -8.40 -4.95 -14.31
CA PHE A 361 -9.72 -4.91 -14.95
C PHE A 361 -10.81 -4.37 -14.02
N GLY A 362 -10.72 -4.58 -12.70
CA GLY A 362 -11.59 -3.95 -11.71
C GLY A 362 -11.51 -2.42 -11.77
N ARG A 363 -10.30 -1.85 -11.86
CA ARG A 363 -10.12 -0.40 -12.03
C ARG A 363 -10.64 0.11 -13.37
N VAL A 364 -10.35 -0.60 -14.47
CA VAL A 364 -10.80 -0.20 -15.83
C VAL A 364 -12.32 -0.21 -15.94
N ASN A 365 -12.99 -1.19 -15.32
CA ASN A 365 -14.43 -1.37 -15.41
C ASN A 365 -15.21 -0.86 -14.18
N ASN A 366 -14.54 -0.08 -13.31
CA ASN A 366 -15.11 0.58 -12.14
C ASN A 366 -15.85 -0.34 -11.15
N TYR A 367 -15.21 -1.45 -10.75
CA TYR A 367 -15.69 -2.29 -9.66
C TYR A 367 -14.53 -2.73 -8.75
N ARG A 368 -14.86 -3.09 -7.51
CA ARG A 368 -13.86 -3.47 -6.51
C ARG A 368 -13.57 -4.96 -6.56
N ILE A 369 -12.29 -5.28 -6.40
CA ILE A 369 -11.79 -6.64 -6.28
C ILE A 369 -11.37 -6.86 -4.83
N ASP A 370 -11.77 -7.99 -4.26
CA ASP A 370 -11.21 -8.47 -3.00
C ASP A 370 -10.09 -9.49 -3.31
N PRO A 371 -8.80 -9.14 -3.06
CA PRO A 371 -7.69 -10.05 -3.35
C PRO A 371 -7.77 -11.36 -2.56
N SER A 372 -8.25 -11.33 -1.32
CA SER A 372 -8.34 -12.53 -0.48
C SER A 372 -9.40 -13.49 -1.00
N GLN A 373 -10.52 -12.95 -1.47
CA GLN A 373 -11.58 -13.75 -2.06
C GLN A 373 -11.17 -14.31 -3.44
N GLU A 374 -10.45 -13.53 -4.25
CA GLU A 374 -9.86 -14.02 -5.50
C GLU A 374 -8.84 -15.15 -5.28
N MET A 375 -8.08 -15.12 -4.17
CA MET A 375 -7.21 -16.21 -3.74
C MET A 375 -8.00 -17.49 -3.43
N VAL A 376 -9.11 -17.39 -2.69
CA VAL A 376 -9.99 -18.54 -2.45
C VAL A 376 -10.51 -19.09 -3.79
N ALA A 377 -10.97 -18.22 -4.70
CA ALA A 377 -11.52 -18.62 -5.99
C ALA A 377 -10.52 -19.40 -6.87
N ILE A 378 -9.30 -18.86 -7.04
CA ILE A 378 -8.27 -19.55 -7.83
C ILE A 378 -7.73 -20.80 -7.10
N GLY A 379 -7.58 -20.75 -5.78
CA GLY A 379 -7.11 -21.88 -4.99
C GLY A 379 -8.05 -23.07 -5.06
N VAL A 380 -9.36 -22.86 -4.86
CA VAL A 380 -10.38 -23.92 -4.95
C VAL A 380 -10.45 -24.48 -6.37
N THR A 381 -10.34 -23.60 -7.38
CA THR A 381 -10.31 -24.03 -8.78
C THR A 381 -9.13 -24.97 -9.07
N ASN A 382 -7.95 -24.71 -8.50
CA ASN A 382 -6.77 -25.56 -8.67
C ASN A 382 -6.80 -26.83 -7.82
N MET A 383 -7.51 -26.83 -6.68
CA MET A 383 -7.75 -28.05 -5.91
C MET A 383 -8.76 -28.98 -6.60
N LEU A 384 -9.81 -28.42 -7.20
CA LEU A 384 -10.88 -29.20 -7.85
C LEU A 384 -10.54 -29.62 -9.28
N GLY A 385 -9.78 -28.81 -10.02
CA GLY A 385 -9.40 -29.08 -11.42
C GLY A 385 -8.85 -30.49 -11.66
N PRO A 386 -7.88 -30.96 -10.85
CA PRO A 386 -7.29 -32.29 -10.96
C PRO A 386 -8.25 -33.47 -10.90
N PHE A 387 -9.43 -33.34 -10.28
CA PHE A 387 -10.43 -34.43 -10.24
C PHE A 387 -10.99 -34.79 -11.62
N LEU A 388 -10.93 -33.86 -12.59
CA LEU A 388 -11.27 -34.11 -13.99
C LEU A 388 -10.04 -34.17 -14.91
N GLY A 389 -8.84 -34.36 -14.33
CA GLY A 389 -7.59 -34.34 -15.09
C GLY A 389 -7.11 -32.94 -15.46
N GLY A 390 -7.48 -31.91 -14.69
CA GLY A 390 -6.88 -30.59 -14.80
C GLY A 390 -5.48 -30.52 -14.18
N TYR A 391 -4.71 -29.52 -14.60
CA TYR A 391 -3.46 -29.08 -13.96
C TYR A 391 -3.57 -27.59 -13.60
N ALA A 392 -2.48 -27.03 -13.07
CA ALA A 392 -2.47 -25.68 -12.55
C ALA A 392 -2.96 -24.64 -13.58
N ALA A 393 -3.96 -23.86 -13.20
CA ALA A 393 -4.68 -22.90 -14.02
C ALA A 393 -4.76 -21.53 -13.32
N THR A 394 -4.66 -20.45 -14.10
CA THR A 394 -4.70 -19.07 -13.58
C THR A 394 -5.47 -18.13 -14.51
N GLY A 395 -5.64 -16.89 -14.08
CA GLY A 395 -6.22 -15.83 -14.90
C GLY A 395 -5.35 -15.52 -16.11
N SER A 396 -5.93 -15.41 -17.31
CA SER A 396 -5.20 -15.06 -18.53
C SER A 396 -5.44 -13.62 -18.95
N PHE A 397 -4.36 -12.87 -19.18
CA PHE A 397 -4.47 -11.47 -19.64
C PHE A 397 -5.19 -11.36 -21.00
N SER A 398 -4.77 -12.15 -21.98
CA SER A 398 -5.32 -12.13 -23.34
C SER A 398 -6.83 -12.47 -23.36
N ARG A 399 -7.23 -13.56 -22.67
CA ARG A 399 -8.65 -13.97 -22.61
C ARG A 399 -9.50 -12.98 -21.83
N THR A 400 -9.00 -12.47 -20.71
CA THR A 400 -9.71 -11.48 -19.87
C THR A 400 -9.93 -10.17 -20.65
N ALA A 401 -8.92 -9.71 -21.40
CA ALA A 401 -9.06 -8.53 -22.26
C ALA A 401 -10.13 -8.72 -23.34
N ILE A 402 -10.19 -9.90 -23.96
CA ILE A 402 -11.22 -10.24 -24.94
C ILE A 402 -12.61 -10.29 -24.27
N LYS A 403 -12.72 -10.96 -23.13
CA LYS A 403 -13.98 -11.17 -22.41
C LYS A 403 -14.57 -9.84 -21.94
N SER A 404 -13.72 -8.96 -21.41
CA SER A 404 -14.11 -7.62 -20.98
C SER A 404 -14.60 -6.77 -22.16
N LYS A 405 -13.85 -6.75 -23.27
CA LYS A 405 -14.23 -6.00 -24.48
C LYS A 405 -15.45 -6.59 -25.21
N ALA A 406 -15.71 -7.89 -25.06
CA ALA A 406 -16.93 -8.52 -25.56
C ALA A 406 -18.20 -8.09 -24.79
N GLY A 407 -18.04 -7.31 -23.71
CA GLY A 407 -19.17 -6.73 -22.98
C GLY A 407 -19.74 -7.65 -21.90
N VAL A 408 -18.91 -8.52 -21.29
CA VAL A 408 -19.31 -9.38 -20.18
C VAL A 408 -19.95 -8.59 -19.04
N ARG A 409 -21.06 -9.11 -18.52
CA ARG A 409 -21.85 -8.49 -17.47
C ARG A 409 -21.66 -9.17 -16.12
N THR A 410 -21.53 -10.49 -16.09
CA THR A 410 -21.33 -11.23 -14.83
C THR A 410 -20.30 -12.36 -14.94
N PRO A 411 -19.81 -12.89 -13.80
CA PRO A 411 -18.98 -14.09 -13.79
C PRO A 411 -19.65 -15.32 -14.43
N PHE A 412 -20.99 -15.35 -14.54
CA PHE A 412 -21.75 -16.46 -15.11
C PHE A 412 -21.40 -16.79 -16.56
N ALA A 413 -20.84 -15.83 -17.32
CA ALA A 413 -20.26 -16.09 -18.64
C ALA A 413 -19.22 -17.23 -18.66
N GLY A 414 -18.60 -17.54 -17.51
CA GLY A 414 -17.73 -18.70 -17.33
C GLY A 414 -18.44 -20.04 -17.54
N VAL A 415 -19.70 -20.17 -17.08
CA VAL A 415 -20.52 -21.37 -17.28
C VAL A 415 -20.83 -21.58 -18.76
N ILE A 416 -21.15 -20.50 -19.48
CA ILE A 416 -21.39 -20.55 -20.93
C ILE A 416 -20.12 -20.98 -21.67
N THR A 417 -18.96 -20.46 -21.23
CA THR A 417 -17.66 -20.89 -21.74
C THR A 417 -17.42 -22.38 -21.48
N ALA A 418 -17.72 -22.88 -20.27
CA ALA A 418 -17.62 -24.30 -19.93
C ALA A 418 -18.49 -25.17 -20.84
N CYS A 419 -19.72 -24.75 -21.15
CA CYS A 419 -20.60 -25.48 -22.07
C CYS A 419 -20.00 -25.59 -23.48
N VAL A 420 -19.38 -24.52 -23.99
CA VAL A 420 -18.71 -24.53 -25.30
C VAL A 420 -17.48 -25.45 -25.29
N VAL A 421 -16.67 -25.40 -24.23
CA VAL A 421 -15.51 -26.28 -24.07
C VAL A 421 -15.96 -27.75 -23.94
N LEU A 422 -17.02 -28.01 -23.18
CA LEU A 422 -17.62 -29.35 -23.05
C LEU A 422 -18.06 -29.89 -24.40
N LEU A 423 -18.79 -29.08 -25.18
CA LEU A 423 -19.19 -29.44 -26.54
C LEU A 423 -17.95 -29.75 -27.41
N ALA A 424 -16.90 -28.95 -27.30
CA ALA A 424 -15.66 -29.17 -28.04
C ALA A 424 -14.95 -30.49 -27.67
N ILE A 425 -14.93 -30.86 -26.38
CA ILE A 425 -14.34 -32.12 -25.89
C ILE A 425 -15.05 -33.36 -26.45
N TYR A 426 -16.37 -33.29 -26.69
CA TYR A 426 -17.14 -34.43 -27.19
C TYR A 426 -17.28 -34.43 -28.72
N ALA A 427 -17.48 -33.27 -29.35
CA ALA A 427 -17.82 -33.17 -30.77
C ALA A 427 -16.61 -32.95 -31.70
N LEU A 428 -15.58 -32.22 -31.25
CA LEU A 428 -14.46 -31.79 -32.10
C LEU A 428 -13.18 -32.66 -32.09
N PRO A 429 -12.99 -33.75 -31.31
CA PRO A 429 -11.73 -34.50 -31.34
C PRO A 429 -11.31 -35.05 -32.72
N ALA A 430 -12.27 -35.36 -33.60
CA ALA A 430 -11.98 -35.79 -34.96
C ALA A 430 -11.34 -34.65 -35.80
N VAL A 431 -11.70 -33.40 -35.53
CA VAL A 431 -11.09 -32.22 -36.15
C VAL A 431 -9.72 -31.95 -35.51
N PHE A 432 -9.61 -32.11 -34.19
CA PHE A 432 -8.36 -31.86 -33.46
C PHE A 432 -7.21 -32.75 -33.92
N TYR A 433 -7.50 -33.96 -34.39
CA TYR A 433 -6.50 -34.89 -34.93
C TYR A 433 -5.57 -34.26 -35.97
N TYR A 434 -6.13 -33.43 -36.86
CA TYR A 434 -5.40 -32.84 -37.98
C TYR A 434 -4.71 -31.52 -37.65
N ILE A 435 -4.79 -31.02 -36.42
CA ILE A 435 -4.17 -29.73 -36.06
C ILE A 435 -2.64 -29.84 -36.19
N PRO A 436 -1.98 -28.96 -36.96
CA PRO A 436 -0.52 -28.90 -37.03
C PRO A 436 0.10 -28.37 -35.74
N ASN A 437 1.17 -29.02 -35.28
CA ASN A 437 1.93 -28.58 -34.11
C ASN A 437 2.62 -27.23 -34.33
N ALA A 438 3.10 -26.99 -35.55
CA ALA A 438 3.70 -25.73 -35.93
C ALA A 438 2.73 -24.55 -35.85
N SER A 439 1.44 -24.75 -36.21
CA SER A 439 0.41 -23.71 -36.11
C SER A 439 0.03 -23.42 -34.66
N LEU A 440 0.05 -24.41 -33.76
CA LEU A 440 -0.12 -24.18 -32.32
C LEU A 440 1.06 -23.39 -31.74
N ALA A 441 2.30 -23.70 -32.13
CA ALA A 441 3.48 -22.94 -31.74
C ALA A 441 3.40 -21.48 -32.19
N ALA A 442 2.96 -21.21 -33.43
CA ALA A 442 2.72 -19.87 -33.94
C ALA A 442 1.67 -19.10 -33.11
N VAL A 443 0.58 -19.76 -32.70
CA VAL A 443 -0.44 -19.15 -31.83
C VAL A 443 0.12 -18.83 -30.44
N ILE A 444 0.98 -19.68 -29.88
CA ILE A 444 1.66 -19.38 -28.61
C ILE A 444 2.56 -18.15 -28.75
N ILE A 445 3.42 -18.11 -29.78
CA ILE A 445 4.33 -16.97 -30.05
C ILE A 445 3.53 -15.67 -30.19
N HIS A 446 2.46 -15.69 -30.98
CA HIS A 446 1.58 -14.54 -31.16
C HIS A 446 0.92 -14.10 -29.85
N ALA A 447 0.47 -15.05 -29.02
CA ALA A 447 -0.20 -14.75 -27.76
C ALA A 447 0.74 -14.16 -26.70
N VAL A 448 1.97 -14.66 -26.58
CA VAL A 448 2.95 -14.12 -25.61
C VAL A 448 3.54 -12.78 -26.04
N GLY A 449 3.53 -12.46 -27.34
CA GLY A 449 3.94 -11.15 -27.82
C GLY A 449 3.14 -9.98 -27.22
N ASP A 450 1.87 -10.23 -26.84
CA ASP A 450 1.02 -9.23 -26.16
C ASP A 450 1.39 -9.01 -24.68
N LEU A 451 2.22 -9.87 -24.09
CA LEU A 451 2.67 -9.77 -22.68
C LEU A 451 3.96 -8.95 -22.53
N ILE A 452 4.69 -8.70 -23.63
CA ILE A 452 5.93 -7.92 -23.61
C ILE A 452 5.62 -6.46 -23.28
N THR A 453 6.30 -5.91 -22.27
CA THR A 453 6.10 -4.52 -21.85
C THR A 453 6.54 -3.56 -22.95
N PRO A 454 5.67 -2.63 -23.41
CA PRO A 454 6.03 -1.68 -24.45
C PRO A 454 7.17 -0.72 -24.04
N PRO A 455 8.05 -0.31 -24.96
CA PRO A 455 9.16 0.61 -24.64
C PRO A 455 8.71 1.93 -24.02
N ASN A 456 7.57 2.47 -24.43
CA ASN A 456 7.01 3.70 -23.86
C ASN A 456 6.70 3.55 -22.35
N THR A 457 6.24 2.37 -21.93
CA THR A 457 5.98 2.09 -20.51
C THR A 457 7.27 2.02 -19.72
N VAL A 458 8.33 1.42 -20.28
CA VAL A 458 9.66 1.38 -19.63
C VAL A 458 10.25 2.79 -19.51
N TYR A 459 10.06 3.64 -20.53
CA TYR A 459 10.46 5.05 -20.45
C TYR A 459 9.68 5.83 -19.38
N GLN A 460 8.38 5.57 -19.21
CA GLN A 460 7.61 6.13 -18.11
C GLN A 460 8.14 5.68 -16.74
N PHE A 461 8.57 4.42 -16.59
CA PHE A 461 9.23 3.98 -15.36
C PHE A 461 10.51 4.76 -15.08
N TRP A 462 11.30 5.08 -16.10
CA TRP A 462 12.51 5.90 -15.95
C TRP A 462 12.21 7.31 -15.42
N LEU A 463 11.17 7.95 -15.96
CA LEU A 463 10.75 9.29 -15.52
C LEU A 463 10.20 9.30 -14.08
N ILE A 464 9.67 8.17 -13.60
CA ILE A 464 9.11 8.04 -12.23
C ILE A 464 10.20 7.64 -11.23
N SER A 465 10.92 6.54 -11.49
CA SER A 465 11.97 6.03 -10.61
C SER A 465 13.04 5.26 -11.40
N PRO A 466 14.20 5.86 -11.68
CA PRO A 466 15.27 5.21 -12.45
C PRO A 466 15.77 3.89 -11.84
N LEU A 467 15.78 3.77 -10.51
CA LEU A 467 16.22 2.55 -9.83
C LEU A 467 15.30 1.36 -10.12
N GLU A 468 14.00 1.58 -10.33
CA GLU A 468 13.09 0.49 -10.67
C GLU A 468 13.27 -0.03 -12.10
N VAL A 469 13.78 0.81 -13.01
CA VAL A 469 14.16 0.38 -14.37
C VAL A 469 15.34 -0.58 -14.33
N VAL A 470 16.30 -0.35 -13.43
CA VAL A 470 17.42 -1.28 -13.22
C VAL A 470 16.90 -2.63 -12.71
N ILE A 471 15.95 -2.63 -11.77
CA ILE A 471 15.30 -3.85 -11.28
C ILE A 471 14.56 -4.57 -12.42
N PHE A 472 13.85 -3.82 -13.27
CA PHE A 472 13.14 -4.38 -14.42
C PHE A 472 14.09 -5.12 -15.37
N PHE A 473 15.18 -4.47 -15.79
CA PHE A 473 16.14 -5.11 -16.69
C PHE A 473 16.89 -6.27 -16.02
N ALA A 474 17.26 -6.14 -14.74
CA ALA A 474 17.88 -7.24 -14.00
C ALA A 474 16.98 -8.49 -14.01
N GLY A 475 15.68 -8.34 -13.77
CA GLY A 475 14.70 -9.42 -13.86
C GLY A 475 14.61 -10.06 -15.24
N VAL A 476 14.52 -9.24 -16.29
CA VAL A 476 14.47 -9.73 -17.69
C VAL A 476 15.75 -10.48 -18.05
N PHE A 477 16.93 -9.94 -17.72
CA PHE A 477 18.21 -10.58 -18.00
C PHE A 477 18.35 -11.91 -17.26
N VAL A 478 18.08 -11.96 -15.96
CA VAL A 478 18.14 -13.22 -15.20
C VAL A 478 17.17 -14.26 -15.76
N THR A 479 15.97 -13.85 -16.18
CA THR A 479 15.00 -14.76 -16.81
C THR A 479 15.52 -15.35 -18.13
N VAL A 480 16.20 -14.56 -18.95
CA VAL A 480 16.73 -14.99 -20.25
C VAL A 480 17.98 -15.87 -20.11
N PHE A 481 18.87 -15.54 -19.17
CA PHE A 481 20.16 -16.21 -18.97
C PHE A 481 20.12 -17.38 -17.98
N SER A 482 19.11 -17.43 -17.11
CA SER A 482 18.92 -18.50 -16.12
C SER A 482 17.53 -19.11 -16.29
N THR A 483 16.69 -19.05 -15.26
CA THR A 483 15.34 -19.57 -15.26
C THR A 483 14.32 -18.48 -14.91
N ILE A 484 13.05 -18.76 -15.22
CA ILE A 484 11.95 -17.85 -14.92
C ILE A 484 11.80 -17.66 -13.40
N GLU A 485 11.98 -18.71 -12.59
CA GLU A 485 11.87 -18.61 -11.13
C GLU A 485 12.93 -17.66 -10.56
N ASN A 486 14.18 -17.78 -11.03
CA ASN A 486 15.28 -16.92 -10.59
C ASN A 486 15.05 -15.45 -10.97
N GLY A 487 14.42 -15.18 -12.11
CA GLY A 487 14.02 -13.83 -12.51
C GLY A 487 13.00 -13.21 -11.56
N ILE A 488 12.00 -13.99 -11.12
CA ILE A 488 11.02 -13.57 -10.12
C ILE A 488 11.71 -13.26 -8.79
N TYR A 489 12.56 -14.17 -8.29
CA TYR A 489 13.25 -13.97 -7.02
C TYR A 489 14.14 -12.72 -7.05
N THR A 490 14.87 -12.52 -8.14
CA THR A 490 15.74 -11.33 -8.32
C THR A 490 14.92 -10.04 -8.23
N THR A 491 13.81 -9.94 -8.95
CA THR A 491 13.01 -8.71 -8.96
C THR A 491 12.34 -8.42 -7.63
N ILE A 492 11.74 -9.43 -6.98
CA ILE A 492 11.09 -9.25 -5.67
C ILE A 492 12.12 -8.89 -4.60
N CYS A 493 13.25 -9.60 -4.53
CA CYS A 493 14.29 -9.32 -3.55
C CYS A 493 14.94 -7.95 -3.76
N MET A 494 15.20 -7.54 -5.00
CA MET A 494 15.75 -6.20 -5.28
C MET A 494 14.74 -5.08 -4.95
N SER A 495 13.46 -5.27 -5.27
CA SER A 495 12.40 -4.31 -4.88
C SER A 495 12.26 -4.20 -3.37
N ALA A 496 12.29 -5.33 -2.66
CA ALA A 496 12.26 -5.36 -1.19
C ALA A 496 13.52 -4.70 -0.58
N ALA A 497 14.70 -4.97 -1.13
CA ALA A 497 15.94 -4.34 -0.70
C ALA A 497 15.92 -2.82 -0.92
N LEU A 498 15.36 -2.35 -2.04
CA LEU A 498 15.19 -0.92 -2.30
C LEU A 498 14.21 -0.27 -1.30
N LEU A 499 13.10 -0.94 -0.98
CA LEU A 499 12.16 -0.48 0.04
C LEU A 499 12.84 -0.38 1.42
N LEU A 500 13.55 -1.42 1.85
CA LEU A 500 14.29 -1.44 3.10
C LEU A 500 15.38 -0.36 3.12
N TYR A 501 16.11 -0.18 2.03
CA TYR A 501 17.13 0.86 1.92
C TYR A 501 16.54 2.26 2.07
N ARG A 502 15.37 2.52 1.46
CA ARG A 502 14.65 3.79 1.63
C ARG A 502 14.29 4.01 3.10
N ILE A 503 13.73 3.01 3.79
CA ILE A 503 13.40 3.09 5.23
C ILE A 503 14.65 3.36 6.07
N LEU A 504 15.75 2.63 5.83
CA LEU A 504 16.99 2.74 6.59
C LEU A 504 17.68 4.12 6.42
N ARG A 505 17.59 4.72 5.23
CA ARG A 505 18.29 5.98 4.90
C ARG A 505 17.43 7.24 5.09
N THR A 506 16.23 7.12 5.64
CA THR A 506 15.40 8.29 5.86
C THR A 506 15.99 9.22 6.90
N ARG A 507 16.06 10.50 6.56
CA ARG A 507 16.53 11.58 7.43
C ARG A 507 15.35 12.45 7.84
N GLY A 508 15.24 12.82 9.10
CA GLY A 508 14.36 13.92 9.49
C GLY A 508 14.93 15.26 9.05
N ARG A 509 14.14 16.32 9.26
CA ARG A 509 14.46 17.68 8.81
C ARG A 509 14.23 18.66 9.95
N PHE A 510 15.15 19.61 10.10
CA PHE A 510 14.93 20.75 10.99
C PHE A 510 14.07 21.80 10.28
N LEU A 511 13.12 22.38 11.01
CA LEU A 511 12.18 23.36 10.47
C LEU A 511 12.45 24.76 11.00
N GLY A 512 12.40 25.74 10.10
CA GLY A 512 12.37 27.17 10.42
C GLY A 512 10.95 27.74 10.32
N ARG A 513 10.69 28.83 11.04
CA ARG A 513 9.38 29.51 11.04
C ARG A 513 9.32 30.58 9.94
N VAL A 514 8.28 30.53 9.12
CA VAL A 514 7.96 31.55 8.11
C VAL A 514 6.54 32.07 8.31
N ARG A 515 6.34 33.37 8.10
CA ARG A 515 5.01 33.96 8.02
C ARG A 515 4.57 33.95 6.55
N VAL A 516 3.49 33.23 6.27
CA VAL A 516 2.95 33.10 4.92
C VAL A 516 1.62 33.83 4.85
N HIS A 517 1.43 34.58 3.79
CA HIS A 517 0.18 35.22 3.43
C HIS A 517 -0.47 34.44 2.28
N SER A 518 -1.78 34.27 2.31
CA SER A 518 -2.52 33.67 1.19
C SER A 518 -2.85 34.78 0.19
N VAL A 519 -2.45 34.62 -1.07
CA VAL A 519 -2.72 35.59 -2.13
C VAL A 519 -3.69 34.96 -3.12
N LEU A 520 -4.73 35.70 -3.49
CA LEU A 520 -5.64 35.36 -4.59
C LEU A 520 -5.49 36.43 -5.66
N ASP A 521 -5.10 36.00 -6.86
CA ASP A 521 -4.68 36.88 -7.95
C ASP A 521 -3.57 37.84 -7.50
N ASP A 522 -3.84 39.15 -7.46
CA ASP A 522 -2.90 40.20 -7.03
C ASP A 522 -3.16 40.71 -5.61
N HIS A 523 -4.14 40.15 -4.88
CA HIS A 523 -4.55 40.64 -3.57
C HIS A 523 -4.25 39.63 -2.47
N VAL A 524 -3.66 40.12 -1.37
CA VAL A 524 -3.51 39.31 -0.16
C VAL A 524 -4.89 39.12 0.46
N ILE A 525 -5.31 37.88 0.63
CA ILE A 525 -6.58 37.52 1.24
C ILE A 525 -6.58 38.07 2.67
N GLY A 526 -7.50 39.00 2.94
CA GLY A 526 -7.63 39.68 4.22
C GLY A 526 -6.88 41.02 4.34
N ASP A 527 -6.29 41.54 3.26
CA ASP A 527 -5.88 42.94 3.20
C ASP A 527 -7.13 43.84 3.09
N SER A 528 -7.41 44.58 4.16
CA SER A 528 -8.65 45.35 4.36
C SER A 528 -8.70 46.67 3.57
N ARG A 529 -8.00 46.76 2.43
CA ARG A 529 -8.05 47.95 1.55
C ARG A 529 -9.07 47.87 0.42
N GLN A 530 -9.71 46.73 0.20
CA GLN A 530 -10.99 46.67 -0.49
C GLN A 530 -11.94 45.79 0.29
N ALA A 531 -13.09 46.36 0.65
CA ALA A 531 -14.21 45.61 1.20
C ALA A 531 -14.61 44.55 0.18
N VAL A 532 -14.14 43.31 0.39
CA VAL A 532 -14.81 42.13 -0.14
C VAL A 532 -16.16 42.11 0.56
N SER A 533 -17.15 42.67 -0.12
CA SER A 533 -18.59 42.43 0.01
C SER A 533 -19.06 41.87 1.35
N GLU A 534 -19.54 42.75 2.23
CA GLU A 534 -20.64 42.56 3.19
C GLU A 534 -20.72 41.29 4.08
N TYR A 535 -19.72 40.42 4.14
CA TYR A 535 -19.77 39.22 4.99
C TYR A 535 -18.36 38.84 5.48
N GLY A 536 -18.10 39.10 6.77
CA GLY A 536 -16.88 38.67 7.46
C GLY A 536 -16.83 39.17 8.90
N THR A 537 -17.12 38.30 9.85
CA THR A 537 -17.05 38.51 11.31
C THR A 537 -15.60 38.52 11.83
N PHE A 538 -14.75 39.37 11.27
CA PHE A 538 -13.40 39.62 11.79
C PHE A 538 -13.25 41.08 12.20
N THR A 539 -13.84 41.41 13.35
CA THR A 539 -13.52 42.66 14.07
C THR A 539 -12.32 42.40 14.98
N GLY A 540 -11.11 42.71 14.53
CA GLY A 540 -9.94 42.76 15.41
C GLY A 540 -8.58 42.71 14.71
N SER A 541 -7.83 43.81 14.85
CA SER A 541 -6.44 44.07 14.42
C SER A 541 -6.21 44.48 12.95
N ALA A 542 -5.46 45.57 12.78
CA ALA A 542 -5.08 46.19 11.50
C ALA A 542 -3.85 45.51 10.85
N GLU A 543 -3.49 44.30 11.27
CA GLU A 543 -2.41 43.52 10.67
C GLU A 543 -2.97 42.59 9.60
N VAL A 544 -2.34 42.56 8.42
CA VAL A 544 -2.69 41.63 7.34
C VAL A 544 -2.59 40.20 7.89
N PRO A 545 -3.63 39.35 7.74
CA PRO A 545 -3.61 38.02 8.32
C PRO A 545 -2.45 37.22 7.73
N TYR A 546 -1.65 36.64 8.62
CA TYR A 546 -0.56 35.75 8.27
C TYR A 546 -0.74 34.42 9.02
N ARG A 547 -0.27 33.33 8.41
CA ARG A 547 -0.17 32.03 9.08
C ARG A 547 1.30 31.66 9.25
N ASN A 548 1.62 31.09 10.41
CA ASN A 548 2.94 30.50 10.62
C ASN A 548 3.02 29.17 9.89
N VAL A 549 4.03 29.02 9.04
CA VAL A 549 4.36 27.78 8.33
C VAL A 549 5.78 27.39 8.71
N PHE A 550 6.00 26.09 8.85
CA PHE A 550 7.29 25.52 9.23
C PHE A 550 7.90 24.80 8.03
N LEU A 551 8.97 25.37 7.48
CA LEU A 551 9.66 24.87 6.28
C LEU A 551 11.04 24.30 6.62
N PRO A 552 11.54 23.29 5.89
CA PRO A 552 12.87 22.73 6.11
C PRO A 552 13.97 23.77 5.89
N ILE A 553 14.86 23.94 6.85
CA ILE A 553 15.96 24.93 6.80
C ILE A 553 16.87 24.70 5.57
N THR A 554 16.97 23.45 5.08
CA THR A 554 17.82 23.11 3.94
C THR A 554 17.17 23.30 2.57
N HIS A 555 15.91 23.75 2.51
CA HIS A 555 15.11 23.86 1.27
C HIS A 555 15.02 22.57 0.42
N ALA A 556 15.24 21.40 1.05
CA ALA A 556 15.26 20.11 0.35
C ALA A 556 13.87 19.64 -0.12
N ASP A 557 12.82 20.39 0.20
CA ASP A 557 11.46 20.23 -0.30
C ASP A 557 11.18 21.00 -1.59
N GLY A 558 12.16 21.75 -2.13
CA GLY A 558 11.99 22.60 -3.31
C GLY A 558 11.39 23.96 -3.01
N SER A 559 11.35 24.38 -1.74
CA SER A 559 10.98 25.75 -1.36
C SER A 559 11.98 26.79 -1.92
N ASN A 560 11.52 28.02 -2.14
CA ASN A 560 12.36 29.10 -2.69
C ASN A 560 13.58 29.36 -1.78
N PRO A 561 14.83 29.21 -2.28
CA PRO A 561 16.04 29.47 -1.50
C PRO A 561 16.21 30.91 -1.02
N GLU A 562 15.47 31.86 -1.57
CA GLU A 562 15.49 33.27 -1.13
C GLU A 562 14.80 33.49 0.23
N VAL A 563 14.00 32.54 0.69
CA VAL A 563 13.34 32.62 1.99
C VAL A 563 14.35 32.25 3.07
N GLU A 564 14.84 33.22 3.84
CA GLU A 564 15.76 32.94 4.95
C GLU A 564 15.06 32.16 6.07
N LEU A 565 15.47 30.90 6.25
CA LEU A 565 14.97 29.99 7.28
C LEU A 565 16.00 29.83 8.38
N GLY A 566 15.61 30.18 9.61
CA GLY A 566 16.44 30.01 10.81
C GLY A 566 15.67 29.34 11.96
N ASN A 567 16.37 29.10 13.07
CA ASN A 567 15.74 28.59 14.28
C ASN A 567 14.64 29.56 14.76
N PRO A 568 13.46 29.04 15.16
CA PRO A 568 12.32 29.88 15.50
C PRO A 568 12.55 30.74 16.76
N TYR A 569 13.38 30.25 17.68
CA TYR A 569 13.81 30.96 18.89
C TYR A 569 15.22 30.46 19.29
N PRO A 570 16.10 31.31 19.85
CA PRO A 570 17.45 30.88 20.27
C PRO A 570 17.40 29.70 21.24
N GLY A 571 18.04 28.58 20.88
CA GLY A 571 18.05 27.37 21.70
C GLY A 571 16.80 26.49 21.60
N VAL A 572 15.87 26.79 20.68
CA VAL A 572 14.68 25.97 20.38
C VAL A 572 14.76 25.39 18.98
N PHE A 573 14.64 24.07 18.88
CA PHE A 573 14.71 23.35 17.61
C PHE A 573 13.41 22.61 17.32
N ILE A 574 12.93 22.71 16.09
CA ILE A 574 11.79 21.92 15.59
C ILE A 574 12.34 20.85 14.66
N TYR A 575 12.13 19.58 15.00
CA TYR A 575 12.56 18.43 14.22
C TYR A 575 11.38 17.62 13.72
N ARG A 576 11.28 17.45 12.40
CA ARG A 576 10.25 16.65 11.75
C ARG A 576 10.81 15.33 11.27
N PHE A 577 10.18 14.23 11.68
CA PHE A 577 10.43 12.92 11.10
C PHE A 577 9.91 12.88 9.66
N SER A 578 10.67 12.31 8.73
CA SER A 578 10.21 12.23 7.33
C SER A 578 9.28 11.04 7.07
N GLU A 579 9.30 10.01 7.93
CA GLU A 579 8.44 8.83 7.85
C GLU A 579 8.24 8.22 9.25
N GLY A 580 7.68 7.00 9.33
CA GLY A 580 7.52 6.25 10.58
C GLY A 580 8.82 6.11 11.39
N PHE A 581 8.75 6.28 12.71
CA PHE A 581 9.89 6.26 13.63
C PHE A 581 10.02 4.89 14.31
N SER A 582 10.91 4.05 13.76
CA SER A 582 11.05 2.64 14.15
C SER A 582 12.51 2.21 14.27
N TYR A 583 12.77 1.03 14.83
CA TYR A 583 14.11 0.50 15.11
C TYR A 583 15.10 0.57 13.93
N PRO A 584 14.72 0.42 12.63
CA PRO A 584 15.67 0.49 11.54
C PRO A 584 16.21 1.91 11.30
N ASN A 585 15.41 2.95 11.55
CA ASN A 585 15.72 4.34 11.18
C ASN A 585 15.90 5.28 12.37
N ALA A 586 15.55 4.83 13.58
CA ALA A 586 15.59 5.64 14.79
C ALA A 586 17.02 6.13 15.11
N SER A 587 18.02 5.25 15.05
CA SER A 587 19.41 5.60 15.35
C SER A 587 19.92 6.69 14.40
N HIS A 588 19.76 6.48 13.09
CA HIS A 588 20.21 7.43 12.08
C HIS A 588 19.52 8.79 12.19
N SER A 589 18.20 8.80 12.49
CA SER A 589 17.43 10.03 12.65
C SER A 589 17.84 10.81 13.91
N LEU A 590 17.98 10.12 15.03
CA LEU A 590 18.32 10.74 16.31
C LEU A 590 19.77 11.21 16.37
N GLU A 591 20.70 10.45 15.81
CA GLU A 591 22.12 10.84 15.74
C GLU A 591 22.30 12.13 14.92
N TYR A 592 21.64 12.22 13.76
CA TYR A 592 21.60 13.45 12.97
C TYR A 592 21.02 14.63 13.76
N MET A 593 19.93 14.41 14.49
CA MET A 593 19.30 15.44 15.32
C MET A 593 20.27 15.94 16.41
N VAL A 594 20.91 15.03 17.14
CA VAL A 594 21.86 15.37 18.21
C VAL A 594 23.08 16.10 17.65
N GLN A 595 23.65 15.61 16.54
CA GLN A 595 24.81 16.22 15.91
C GLN A 595 24.51 17.66 15.45
N PHE A 596 23.34 17.89 14.85
CA PHE A 596 22.91 19.22 14.45
C PHE A 596 22.69 20.15 15.65
N ILE A 597 22.08 19.66 16.73
CA ILE A 597 21.89 20.46 17.95
C ILE A 597 23.24 20.84 18.56
N PHE A 598 24.19 19.89 18.66
CA PHE A 598 25.53 20.17 19.19
C PHE A 598 26.33 21.16 18.33
N SER A 599 26.16 21.17 17.01
CA SER A 599 26.86 22.15 16.17
C SER A 599 26.24 23.55 16.23
N HIS A 600 25.00 23.70 16.69
CA HIS A 600 24.27 24.98 16.73
C HIS A 600 23.98 25.48 18.15
N THR A 601 24.48 24.79 19.18
CA THR A 601 24.31 25.19 20.58
C THR A 601 25.60 25.03 21.35
N ARG A 602 25.75 25.81 22.42
CA ARG A 602 26.78 25.60 23.44
C ARG A 602 26.19 24.92 24.68
N ARG A 603 27.06 24.31 25.49
CA ARG A 603 26.70 23.78 26.81
C ARG A 603 26.28 24.91 27.75
N THR A 604 25.37 24.61 28.68
CA THR A 604 24.94 25.56 29.72
C THR A 604 26.04 25.78 30.74
N ASN A 605 26.62 24.71 31.27
CA ASN A 605 27.80 24.78 32.12
C ASN A 605 29.07 24.52 31.30
N LEU A 606 30.01 25.46 31.35
CA LEU A 606 31.29 25.37 30.63
C LEU A 606 32.35 24.57 31.42
N THR A 607 32.12 24.33 32.72
CA THR A 607 33.10 23.76 33.67
C THR A 607 32.63 22.44 34.31
N GLU A 608 31.96 21.58 33.54
CA GLU A 608 31.11 20.51 34.09
C GLU A 608 31.84 19.37 34.82
N PHE A 609 33.13 19.11 34.54
CA PHE A 609 33.82 18.02 35.23
C PHE A 609 34.50 18.52 36.50
N GLN A 610 33.90 18.19 37.66
CA GLN A 610 34.50 18.45 38.98
C GLN A 610 35.94 17.91 39.05
N ARG A 611 36.24 16.81 38.33
CA ARG A 611 37.60 16.27 38.17
C ARG A 611 37.92 16.04 36.69
N PRO A 612 39.16 16.28 36.23
CA PRO A 612 39.57 16.01 34.85
C PRO A 612 39.35 14.56 34.37
N GLY A 613 39.27 13.58 35.29
CA GLY A 613 39.02 12.17 35.00
C GLY A 613 37.54 11.81 34.77
N ASP A 614 36.60 12.68 35.14
CA ASP A 614 35.16 12.47 34.91
C ASP A 614 34.74 12.84 33.49
N ARG A 615 35.67 13.41 32.73
CA ARG A 615 35.53 13.78 31.34
C ARG A 615 35.37 12.54 30.45
N PRO A 616 34.36 12.49 29.58
CA PRO A 616 34.23 11.45 28.57
C PRO A 616 35.46 11.38 27.66
N TRP A 617 35.94 10.18 27.38
CA TRP A 617 37.10 9.94 26.51
C TRP A 617 36.93 10.51 25.09
N ASN A 618 35.68 10.69 24.64
CA ASN A 618 35.30 11.21 23.32
C ASN A 618 35.09 12.74 23.29
N ASP A 619 35.29 13.43 24.41
CA ASP A 619 35.33 14.88 24.47
C ASP A 619 36.82 15.30 24.51
N PRO A 620 37.45 15.75 23.41
CA PRO A 620 38.90 16.04 23.39
C PRO A 620 39.27 17.32 24.16
N GLY A 621 38.30 18.23 24.32
CA GLY A 621 38.48 19.49 25.03
C GLY A 621 39.36 20.51 24.39
N PRO A 622 39.55 21.64 25.10
CA PRO A 622 40.35 22.71 24.56
C PRO A 622 41.80 22.29 24.36
N SER A 623 42.33 22.56 23.17
CA SER A 623 43.72 22.27 22.83
C SER A 623 44.67 22.96 23.82
N ARG A 624 45.76 22.29 24.22
CA ARG A 624 46.82 22.87 25.07
C ARG A 624 47.34 24.23 24.57
N ARG A 625 47.33 24.46 23.25
CA ARG A 625 47.72 25.74 22.64
C ARG A 625 46.69 26.84 22.89
N LYS A 626 45.40 26.52 22.82
CA LYS A 626 44.30 27.45 23.09
C LYS A 626 44.18 27.76 24.58
N LEU A 627 44.39 26.77 25.45
CA LEU A 627 44.45 26.96 26.91
C LEU A 627 45.56 27.95 27.30
N LYS A 628 46.75 27.84 26.69
CA LYS A 628 47.85 28.79 26.91
C LYS A 628 47.53 30.19 26.39
N ALA A 629 46.88 30.30 25.23
CA ALA A 629 46.48 31.60 24.67
C ALA A 629 45.41 32.30 25.52
N ALA A 630 44.44 31.55 26.05
CA ALA A 630 43.42 32.06 26.96
C ALA A 630 43.99 32.48 28.32
N ALA A 631 44.91 31.68 28.88
CA ALA A 631 45.62 32.05 30.10
C ALA A 631 46.46 33.33 29.92
N ALA A 632 47.05 33.54 28.74
CA ALA A 632 47.75 34.78 28.41
C ALA A 632 46.81 35.99 28.20
N ALA A 633 45.54 35.74 27.88
CA ALA A 633 44.50 36.74 27.70
C ALA A 633 43.64 36.98 28.97
N GLY A 634 43.97 36.33 30.10
CA GLY A 634 43.19 36.44 31.34
C GLY A 634 41.81 35.79 31.30
N LEU A 635 41.53 34.94 30.31
CA LEU A 635 40.27 34.21 30.14
C LEU A 635 40.29 32.92 30.97
N GLU A 636 39.19 32.62 31.67
CA GLU A 636 39.05 31.39 32.45
C GLU A 636 39.18 30.14 31.56
N ALA A 637 39.86 29.10 32.06
CA ALA A 637 40.15 27.87 31.31
C ALA A 637 38.90 27.15 30.75
N GLY A 638 37.71 27.40 31.31
CA GLY A 638 36.42 26.88 30.83
C GLY A 638 35.83 27.62 29.63
N THR A 639 36.29 28.83 29.31
CA THR A 639 35.80 29.63 28.17
C THR A 639 36.55 29.36 26.86
N VAL A 640 37.58 28.51 26.95
CA VAL A 640 38.48 28.19 25.85
C VAL A 640 37.83 27.13 24.97
N ASP A 641 37.71 27.40 23.67
CA ASP A 641 37.01 26.59 22.65
C ASP A 641 35.48 26.67 22.60
N VAL A 642 34.85 27.59 23.33
CA VAL A 642 33.40 27.79 23.24
C VAL A 642 33.08 29.04 22.45
N ASP A 643 32.39 28.85 21.32
CA ASP A 643 31.82 29.96 20.56
C ASP A 643 30.71 30.61 21.40
N THR A 644 31.04 31.75 22.02
CA THR A 644 30.11 32.48 22.88
C THR A 644 28.91 33.04 22.10
N SER A 645 28.95 33.04 20.76
CA SER A 645 27.82 33.45 19.92
C SER A 645 26.70 32.41 19.85
N LEU A 646 26.98 31.14 20.14
CA LEU A 646 25.97 30.07 20.08
C LEU A 646 25.05 30.09 21.32
N PRO A 647 23.73 29.89 21.14
CA PRO A 647 22.80 29.83 22.27
C PRO A 647 22.92 28.52 23.05
N THR A 648 22.49 28.51 24.32
CA THR A 648 22.32 27.28 25.11
C THR A 648 21.06 26.52 24.66
N LEU A 649 21.07 25.19 24.71
CA LEU A 649 19.88 24.38 24.43
C LEU A 649 18.79 24.58 25.49
N LYS A 650 17.54 24.85 25.06
CA LYS A 650 16.40 25.10 25.95
C LYS A 650 15.24 24.13 25.72
N ALA A 651 14.81 23.94 24.47
CA ALA A 651 13.66 23.07 24.17
C ALA A 651 13.77 22.41 22.79
N ILE A 652 13.13 21.26 22.65
CA ILE A 652 13.04 20.48 21.42
C ILE A 652 11.57 20.19 21.15
N ILE A 653 11.13 20.52 19.94
CA ILE A 653 9.78 20.26 19.45
C ILE A 653 9.88 19.18 18.39
N LEU A 654 9.26 18.03 18.65
CA LEU A 654 9.21 16.91 17.71
C LEU A 654 7.87 16.93 16.96
N ASP A 655 7.93 16.98 15.64
CA ASP A 655 6.77 16.84 14.76
C ASP A 655 6.56 15.36 14.41
N PHE A 656 5.52 14.76 15.01
CA PHE A 656 5.11 13.36 14.81
C PHE A 656 4.02 13.20 13.74
N SER A 657 3.74 14.23 12.92
CA SER A 657 2.71 14.18 11.87
C SER A 657 2.88 13.02 10.88
N SER A 658 4.12 12.60 10.59
CA SER A 658 4.45 11.46 9.72
C SER A 658 4.58 10.12 10.47
N VAL A 659 4.59 10.14 11.80
CA VAL A 659 4.87 8.97 12.65
C VAL A 659 3.58 8.28 13.05
N ASN A 660 3.23 7.21 12.34
CA ASN A 660 2.06 6.42 12.68
C ASN A 660 2.28 5.47 13.87
N HIS A 661 3.44 4.82 13.95
CA HIS A 661 3.74 3.82 14.98
C HIS A 661 5.18 3.98 15.47
N VAL A 662 5.42 3.54 16.70
CA VAL A 662 6.74 3.45 17.34
C VAL A 662 6.91 2.09 17.97
N ASP A 663 8.16 1.67 18.17
CA ASP A 663 8.51 0.42 18.84
C ASP A 663 9.38 0.66 20.07
N ILE A 664 9.68 -0.41 20.79
CA ILE A 664 10.42 -0.35 22.05
C ILE A 664 11.83 0.23 21.82
N THR A 665 12.50 -0.16 20.74
CA THR A 665 13.87 0.26 20.45
C THR A 665 13.90 1.75 20.09
N SER A 666 12.97 2.21 19.24
CA SER A 666 12.92 3.62 18.85
C SER A 666 12.60 4.53 20.04
N VAL A 667 11.69 4.12 20.92
CA VAL A 667 11.36 4.84 22.15
C VAL A 667 12.53 4.82 23.16
N GLN A 668 13.23 3.70 23.32
CA GLN A 668 14.39 3.61 24.19
C GLN A 668 15.52 4.53 23.73
N GLN A 669 15.84 4.55 22.43
CA GLN A 669 16.84 5.45 21.89
C GLN A 669 16.46 6.92 22.12
N MET A 670 15.17 7.25 22.07
CA MET A 670 14.72 8.61 22.38
C MET A 670 14.88 8.97 23.86
N ILE A 671 14.71 8.01 24.79
CA ILE A 671 15.04 8.18 26.22
C ILE A 671 16.55 8.43 26.38
N ASP A 672 17.39 7.67 25.68
CA ASP A 672 18.84 7.80 25.77
C ASP A 672 19.30 9.17 25.26
N VAL A 673 18.71 9.66 24.16
CA VAL A 673 18.95 11.01 23.64
C VAL A 673 18.45 12.09 24.58
N ARG A 674 17.27 11.92 25.21
CA ARG A 674 16.81 12.84 26.27
C ARG A 674 17.85 12.95 27.37
N ASN A 675 18.32 11.82 27.89
CA ASN A 675 19.33 11.80 28.95
C ASN A 675 20.67 12.42 28.49
N GLN A 676 21.05 12.23 27.23
CA GLN A 676 22.26 12.83 26.65
C GLN A 676 22.14 14.36 26.55
N LEU A 677 21.01 14.86 26.09
CA LEU A 677 20.77 16.29 25.90
C LEU A 677 20.50 17.02 27.23
N ASP A 678 19.87 16.36 28.20
CA ASP A 678 19.71 16.88 29.56
C ASP A 678 21.06 17.04 30.27
N ARG A 679 22.00 16.09 30.08
CA ARG A 679 23.38 16.27 30.54
C ARG A 679 24.05 17.46 29.84
N TYR A 680 23.91 17.57 28.52
CA TYR A 680 24.49 18.69 27.75
C TYR A 680 23.96 20.07 28.18
N ALA A 681 22.71 20.14 28.64
CA ALA A 681 22.06 21.36 29.10
C ALA A 681 22.21 21.62 30.61
N SER A 682 22.83 20.71 31.37
CA SER A 682 23.01 20.79 32.83
C SER A 682 23.66 22.11 33.28
N PRO A 683 23.19 22.76 34.37
CA PRO A 683 22.16 22.33 35.33
C PRO A 683 20.71 22.54 34.85
N ASN A 684 20.52 23.11 33.65
CA ASN A 684 19.20 23.27 33.07
C ASN A 684 18.71 21.94 32.43
N VAL A 685 17.39 21.83 32.27
CA VAL A 685 16.74 20.66 31.65
C VAL A 685 16.13 21.07 30.32
N VAL A 686 16.15 20.15 29.34
CA VAL A 686 15.59 20.40 28.01
C VAL A 686 14.10 20.08 28.04
N ASP A 687 13.27 20.99 27.52
CA ASP A 687 11.83 20.72 27.38
C ASP A 687 11.53 19.95 26.11
N TRP A 688 10.81 18.83 26.24
CA TRP A 688 10.44 17.95 25.13
C TRP A 688 8.97 18.11 24.76
N HIS A 689 8.71 18.95 23.77
CA HIS A 689 7.37 19.16 23.22
C HIS A 689 7.14 18.20 22.06
N ILE A 690 5.98 17.55 22.00
CA ILE A 690 5.65 16.66 20.88
C ILE A 690 4.31 17.10 20.28
N ALA A 691 4.31 17.34 18.98
CA ALA A 691 3.16 17.84 18.24
C ALA A 691 2.62 16.81 17.24
N CYS A 692 1.34 16.94 16.87
CA CYS A 692 0.70 16.21 15.77
C CYS A 692 0.67 14.67 15.92
N ILE A 693 0.54 14.16 17.16
CA ILE A 693 0.38 12.72 17.39
C ILE A 693 -1.04 12.28 17.01
N THR A 694 -1.15 11.39 16.03
CA THR A 694 -2.44 10.84 15.58
C THR A 694 -2.79 9.52 16.27
N ASN A 695 -1.79 8.66 16.54
CA ASN A 695 -2.00 7.33 17.09
C ASN A 695 -1.95 7.30 18.63
N ARG A 696 -3.04 6.84 19.26
CA ARG A 696 -3.15 6.66 20.73
C ARG A 696 -2.13 5.68 21.30
N TRP A 697 -1.71 4.66 20.54
CA TRP A 697 -0.68 3.70 20.98
C TRP A 697 0.71 4.32 21.00
N THR A 698 1.04 5.13 19.99
CA THR A 698 2.27 5.91 19.97
C THR A 698 2.31 6.87 21.15
N LYS A 699 1.22 7.60 21.39
CA LYS A 699 1.10 8.48 22.56
C LYS A 699 1.29 7.72 23.88
N ARG A 700 0.67 6.54 24.02
CA ARG A 700 0.85 5.67 25.20
C ARG A 700 2.30 5.25 25.40
N ALA A 701 3.00 4.87 24.33
CA ALA A 701 4.41 4.49 24.41
C ALA A 701 5.29 5.65 24.91
N LEU A 702 5.06 6.86 24.38
CA LEU A 702 5.77 8.08 24.77
C LEU A 702 5.50 8.49 26.22
N VAL A 703 4.25 8.42 26.67
CA VAL A 703 3.86 8.67 28.07
C VAL A 703 4.56 7.72 29.02
N ASN A 704 4.60 6.43 28.68
CA ASN A 704 5.29 5.42 29.49
C ASN A 704 6.81 5.64 29.52
N ALA A 705 7.38 6.20 28.46
CA ALA A 705 8.78 6.64 28.42
C ALA A 705 9.05 7.96 29.20
N GLY A 706 8.01 8.62 29.71
CA GLY A 706 8.11 9.86 30.47
C GLY A 706 8.12 11.13 29.61
N PHE A 707 7.68 11.05 28.35
CA PHE A 707 7.37 12.25 27.55
C PHE A 707 5.93 12.71 27.82
N GLY A 708 5.62 13.97 27.50
CA GLY A 708 4.29 14.55 27.75
C GLY A 708 4.16 15.27 29.10
N TYR A 709 5.21 15.26 29.91
CA TYR A 709 5.26 15.90 31.23
C TYR A 709 6.53 16.74 31.38
N PRO A 710 6.49 17.86 32.12
CA PRO A 710 7.69 18.60 32.49
C PRO A 710 8.67 17.70 33.26
N THR A 711 9.97 17.86 33.01
CA THR A 711 11.01 17.11 33.73
C THR A 711 11.14 17.67 35.16
N GLU A 712 11.03 16.81 36.18
CA GLU A 712 11.20 17.19 37.59
C GLU A 712 12.68 17.51 37.90
N ARG A 713 12.96 18.65 38.54
CA ARG A 713 14.31 19.00 39.05
C ARG A 713 14.51 18.38 40.44
N GLY A 714 15.65 17.71 40.64
CA GLY A 714 15.98 17.03 41.90
C GLY A 714 16.22 17.96 43.10
N ASP A 715 16.62 19.22 42.88
CA ASP A 715 17.15 20.11 43.94
C ASP A 715 16.63 21.57 43.89
N GLY A 716 15.33 21.80 43.68
CA GLY A 716 14.79 23.17 43.71
C GLY A 716 13.28 23.29 43.96
N PRO A 717 12.78 24.50 44.32
CA PRO A 717 11.35 24.76 44.40
C PRO A 717 10.69 24.43 43.06
N ARG A 718 9.52 23.77 43.08
CA ARG A 718 8.77 23.39 41.88
C ARG A 718 8.52 24.63 41.02
N THR A 719 9.27 24.78 39.93
CA THR A 719 9.08 25.88 38.97
C THR A 719 7.68 25.82 38.38
N ARG A 720 6.95 26.94 38.44
CA ARG A 720 5.60 27.09 37.91
C ARG A 720 5.63 26.99 36.38
N TRP A 721 5.08 25.92 35.83
CA TRP A 721 5.02 25.67 34.39
C TRP A 721 3.86 26.43 33.74
N ARG A 722 4.06 27.00 32.53
CA ARG A 722 3.01 27.66 31.74
C ARG A 722 2.66 26.78 30.53
N SER A 723 1.55 26.05 30.61
CA SER A 723 1.05 25.25 29.48
C SER A 723 0.02 26.01 28.66
N ILE A 724 0.24 26.08 27.34
CA ILE A 724 -0.77 26.52 26.38
C ILE A 724 -1.60 25.31 25.97
N PHE A 725 -2.92 25.45 26.06
CA PHE A 725 -3.86 24.41 25.64
C PHE A 725 -4.68 24.87 24.44
N SER A 726 -4.78 23.99 23.43
CA SER A 726 -5.68 24.21 22.29
C SER A 726 -7.12 23.87 22.70
N VAL A 727 -8.04 24.81 22.48
CA VAL A 727 -9.45 24.67 22.80
C VAL A 727 -10.25 24.69 21.50
N ALA A 728 -11.16 23.73 21.33
CA ALA A 728 -12.11 23.66 20.23
C ALA A 728 -13.49 24.14 20.71
N GLU A 729 -14.22 24.84 19.85
CA GLU A 729 -15.61 25.19 20.11
C GLU A 729 -16.51 23.96 19.91
N ILE A 730 -17.37 23.63 20.88
CA ILE A 730 -18.35 22.54 20.71
C ILE A 730 -19.46 23.03 19.79
N GLY A 731 -19.68 22.31 18.69
CA GLY A 731 -20.71 22.64 17.72
C GLY A 731 -22.15 22.35 18.19
N GLY A 732 -23.03 23.31 17.93
CA GLY A 732 -24.49 23.21 17.80
C GLY A 732 -24.92 23.97 16.54
N SER A 733 -26.16 24.46 16.45
CA SER A 733 -26.64 25.28 15.31
C SER A 733 -25.87 26.59 15.04
N GLN A 734 -24.87 26.90 15.87
CA GLN A 734 -24.00 28.07 15.80
C GLN A 734 -22.50 27.71 15.67
N SER A 735 -22.15 26.44 15.36
CA SER A 735 -20.76 26.02 15.12
C SER A 735 -20.15 26.70 13.90
N ALA A 736 -18.83 26.93 13.86
CA ALA A 736 -18.13 27.36 12.64
C ALA A 736 -18.38 26.39 11.46
N ALA A 737 -18.49 25.09 11.72
CA ALA A 737 -18.84 24.11 10.69
C ALA A 737 -20.30 24.23 10.22
N ALA A 738 -21.23 24.52 11.13
CA ALA A 738 -22.65 24.71 10.80
C ALA A 738 -22.90 26.05 10.10
N ALA A 739 -22.14 27.09 10.45
CA ALA A 739 -22.13 28.38 9.77
C ALA A 739 -21.54 28.25 8.36
N ALA A 740 -20.45 27.50 8.20
CA ALA A 740 -19.88 27.19 6.89
C ALA A 740 -20.84 26.34 6.03
N GLU A 741 -21.53 25.35 6.61
CA GLU A 741 -22.57 24.58 5.92
C GLU A 741 -23.78 25.45 5.53
N LEU A 742 -24.24 26.35 6.42
CA LEU A 742 -25.30 27.31 6.13
C LEU A 742 -24.90 28.26 5.00
N GLU A 743 -23.68 28.78 5.01
CA GLU A 743 -23.15 29.66 3.96
C GLU A 743 -23.04 28.95 2.61
N VAL A 744 -22.62 27.67 2.61
CA VAL A 744 -22.61 26.84 1.40
C VAL A 744 -24.03 26.59 0.90
N ASN A 745 -24.97 26.27 1.80
CA ASN A 745 -26.38 26.08 1.45
C ASN A 745 -27.01 27.37 0.89
N GLU A 746 -26.74 28.54 1.47
CA GLU A 746 -27.18 29.84 0.96
C GLU A 746 -26.58 30.14 -0.42
N LYS A 747 -25.31 29.80 -0.64
CA LYS A 747 -24.65 29.94 -1.95
C LYS A 747 -25.23 28.98 -3.01
N GLU A 748 -25.59 27.76 -2.65
CA GLU A 748 -26.24 26.81 -3.56
C GLU A 748 -27.70 27.19 -3.88
N LEU A 749 -28.40 27.84 -2.95
CA LEU A 749 -29.76 28.35 -3.15
C LEU A 749 -29.81 29.70 -3.91
N GLY A 750 -28.66 30.39 -4.02
CA GLY A 750 -28.49 31.73 -4.58
C GLY A 750 -28.87 31.97 -6.06
N PRO A 751 -29.14 30.96 -6.91
CA PRO A 751 -29.75 31.19 -8.22
C PRO A 751 -31.07 30.43 -8.50
N GLN A 752 -31.71 29.79 -7.51
CA GLN A 752 -32.99 29.08 -7.74
C GLN A 752 -34.24 29.79 -7.17
N ALA A 753 -34.08 30.81 -6.34
CA ALA A 753 -35.22 31.48 -5.68
C ALA A 753 -35.94 32.57 -6.53
N THR A 754 -35.53 32.86 -7.76
CA THR A 754 -36.15 33.91 -8.61
C THR A 754 -37.01 33.38 -9.78
N ARG A 755 -37.38 32.08 -9.81
CA ARG A 755 -38.21 31.53 -10.90
C ARG A 755 -39.44 30.70 -10.52
N THR A 756 -39.91 30.76 -9.28
CA THR A 756 -41.19 30.15 -8.89
C THR A 756 -42.02 31.08 -8.00
N ALA A 757 -42.22 32.31 -8.47
CA ALA A 757 -43.22 33.22 -7.94
C ALA A 757 -44.20 33.62 -9.05
N ASP A 758 -44.71 32.63 -9.79
CA ASP A 758 -45.86 32.79 -10.69
C ASP A 758 -46.39 31.42 -11.13
N ALA A 759 -47.11 30.73 -10.24
CA ALA A 759 -48.09 29.72 -10.64
C ALA A 759 -48.99 29.27 -9.47
N LYS A 760 -50.25 29.70 -9.55
CA LYS A 760 -51.47 28.98 -9.16
C LYS A 760 -51.88 28.89 -7.68
N VAL A 761 -52.77 29.83 -7.36
CA VAL A 761 -54.07 29.65 -6.68
C VAL A 761 -54.71 28.26 -6.92
N GLY A 762 -55.23 27.63 -5.86
CA GLY A 762 -56.41 26.74 -5.92
C GLY A 762 -56.38 25.43 -5.12
N LEU A 763 -57.28 25.36 -4.14
CA LEU A 763 -57.94 24.17 -3.54
C LEU A 763 -57.15 23.16 -2.68
N GLY A 764 -57.49 23.14 -1.37
CA GLY A 764 -58.40 22.11 -0.83
C GLY A 764 -57.83 20.76 -0.33
N LEU A 765 -57.95 20.57 0.99
CA LEU A 765 -58.34 19.33 1.71
C LEU A 765 -57.33 18.18 1.97
N HIS A 766 -57.21 17.93 3.28
CA HIS A 766 -57.24 16.65 4.00
C HIS A 766 -55.98 15.81 4.34
N LYS A 767 -55.71 15.80 5.66
CA LYS A 767 -55.66 14.66 6.61
C LYS A 767 -54.42 13.74 6.65
N GLY A 768 -53.89 13.65 7.89
CA GLY A 768 -53.32 12.46 8.53
C GLY A 768 -51.79 12.41 8.53
N GLY A 769 -51.07 12.29 9.65
CA GLY A 769 -51.45 12.08 11.04
C GLY A 769 -50.29 11.37 11.77
N SER A 770 -50.04 11.80 13.02
CA SER A 770 -49.42 11.03 14.13
C SER A 770 -47.93 10.65 13.99
N SER A 771 -47.07 10.64 15.01
CA SER A 771 -47.14 10.84 16.48
C SER A 771 -45.69 10.97 16.95
N SER A 772 -45.36 12.00 17.72
CA SER A 772 -45.25 11.99 19.19
C SER A 772 -43.99 11.31 19.73
N GLU A 773 -43.12 12.09 20.35
CA GLU A 773 -42.71 11.82 21.73
C GLU A 773 -42.38 13.12 22.46
N VAL A 774 -42.85 13.14 23.70
CA VAL A 774 -43.08 14.30 24.56
C VAL A 774 -42.01 14.31 25.63
N MET A 775 -41.42 15.47 25.95
CA MET A 775 -41.06 15.77 27.33
C MET A 775 -41.36 17.24 27.66
N THR A 776 -42.26 17.35 28.63
CA THR A 776 -42.84 18.50 29.31
C THR A 776 -41.81 19.28 30.13
N ALA A 777 -41.83 20.62 30.01
CA ALA A 777 -41.43 21.50 31.10
C ALA A 777 -42.39 22.70 31.16
N GLN A 778 -43.10 22.78 32.28
CA GLN A 778 -44.04 23.85 32.65
C GLN A 778 -43.34 25.21 32.69
N ALA A 779 -43.87 26.16 31.91
CA ALA A 779 -43.56 27.56 32.05
C ALA A 779 -44.35 28.16 33.22
N LYS A 780 -43.65 28.58 34.28
CA LYS A 780 -44.09 29.65 35.17
C LYS A 780 -43.16 30.83 34.95
N GLY A 781 -43.75 31.95 34.56
CA GLY A 781 -43.02 33.16 34.20
C GLY A 781 -42.34 33.79 35.40
N ASP A 782 -41.16 34.35 35.13
CA ASP A 782 -40.69 35.55 35.79
C ASP A 782 -40.02 36.44 34.75
N LYS A 783 -40.57 37.65 34.60
CA LYS A 783 -40.02 38.73 33.77
C LYS A 783 -38.91 39.42 34.55
N ASN A 784 -37.67 39.05 34.25
CA ASN A 784 -36.48 39.90 34.28
C ASN A 784 -35.28 38.99 34.03
N VAL A 785 -34.44 39.30 33.03
CA VAL A 785 -32.97 39.14 33.03
C VAL A 785 -32.43 39.48 31.64
N ASN A 786 -31.55 40.49 31.63
CA ASN A 786 -30.46 40.79 30.70
C ASN A 786 -30.28 39.90 29.46
N SER A 787 -30.09 40.56 28.31
CA SER A 787 -29.47 40.01 27.11
C SER A 787 -28.06 39.45 27.43
N ARG A 788 -27.98 38.18 27.83
CA ARG A 788 -26.74 37.41 27.80
C ARG A 788 -26.67 36.73 26.45
N ASN A 789 -25.69 37.11 25.63
CA ASN A 789 -25.27 36.31 24.49
C ASN A 789 -25.16 34.83 24.92
N PRO A 790 -25.74 33.88 24.17
CA PRO A 790 -25.53 32.46 24.45
C PRO A 790 -24.03 32.17 24.35
N ARG A 791 -23.43 31.76 25.47
CA ARG A 791 -21.98 31.55 25.59
C ARG A 791 -21.60 30.28 24.84
N THR A 792 -20.77 30.41 23.80
CA THR A 792 -20.13 29.28 23.10
C THR A 792 -19.33 28.45 24.11
N ARG A 793 -19.61 27.14 24.17
CA ARG A 793 -18.92 26.21 25.07
C ARG A 793 -17.64 25.73 24.38
N ALA A 794 -16.50 25.97 25.02
CA ALA A 794 -15.19 25.60 24.51
C ALA A 794 -14.62 24.40 25.29
N VAL A 795 -13.98 23.44 24.60
CA VAL A 795 -13.46 22.19 25.18
C VAL A 795 -12.02 21.95 24.73
N LEU A 796 -11.22 21.39 25.64
CA LEU A 796 -9.83 21.05 25.38
C LEU A 796 -9.71 19.93 24.32
N VAL A 797 -8.84 20.14 23.34
CA VAL A 797 -8.56 19.13 22.28
C VAL A 797 -7.69 17.98 22.80
N HIS A 798 -6.84 18.25 23.79
CA HIS A 798 -5.94 17.28 24.41
C HIS A 798 -6.12 17.23 25.91
N GLY A 799 -5.73 16.07 26.50
CA GLY A 799 -5.83 15.86 27.93
C GLY A 799 -5.04 16.90 28.70
N HIS A 800 -5.69 17.56 29.64
CA HIS A 800 -5.04 18.53 30.53
C HIS A 800 -3.89 17.90 31.33
N ASN A 801 -3.98 16.59 31.60
CA ASN A 801 -2.99 15.78 32.29
C ASN A 801 -1.67 15.56 31.50
N ARG A 802 -1.53 16.11 30.29
CA ARG A 802 -0.35 15.96 29.41
C ARG A 802 0.03 17.27 28.69
N PRO A 803 0.56 18.28 29.41
CA PRO A 803 0.75 19.64 28.89
C PRO A 803 1.82 19.78 27.79
N LEU A 804 2.70 18.79 27.58
CA LEU A 804 3.72 18.83 26.53
C LEU A 804 3.28 18.18 25.20
N PHE A 805 2.04 17.71 25.11
CA PHE A 805 1.47 17.26 23.85
C PHE A 805 0.62 18.34 23.20
N HIS A 806 0.95 18.66 21.96
CA HIS A 806 0.37 19.76 21.21
C HIS A 806 -0.36 19.26 19.97
N VAL A 807 -1.44 19.96 19.61
CA VAL A 807 -2.20 19.67 18.38
C VAL A 807 -1.35 20.03 17.16
N ASP A 808 -0.69 21.18 17.21
CA ASP A 808 0.09 21.74 16.11
C ASP A 808 1.45 22.31 16.57
N LEU A 809 2.31 22.60 15.60
CA LEU A 809 3.65 23.15 15.86
C LEU A 809 3.62 24.58 16.40
N THR A 810 2.58 25.36 16.09
CA THR A 810 2.46 26.73 16.59
C THR A 810 2.21 26.74 18.08
N SER A 811 1.25 25.93 18.56
CA SER A 811 0.99 25.78 20.00
C SER A 811 2.21 25.21 20.73
N ALA A 812 2.90 24.24 20.11
CA ALA A 812 4.12 23.67 20.68
C ALA A 812 5.23 24.73 20.85
N LEU A 813 5.46 25.56 19.82
CA LEU A 813 6.46 26.62 19.85
C LEU A 813 6.11 27.71 20.85
N GLN A 814 4.87 28.17 20.87
CA GLN A 814 4.42 29.19 21.82
C GLN A 814 4.52 28.67 23.26
N SER A 815 4.15 27.40 23.50
CA SER A 815 4.31 26.76 24.79
C SER A 815 5.78 26.68 25.20
N ALA A 816 6.67 26.27 24.30
CA ALA A 816 8.11 26.25 24.58
C ALA A 816 8.66 27.63 24.96
N ILE A 817 8.30 28.68 24.20
CA ILE A 817 8.72 30.06 24.48
C ILE A 817 8.19 30.52 25.85
N ALA A 818 6.90 30.29 26.14
CA ALA A 818 6.30 30.70 27.42
C ALA A 818 6.97 30.03 28.63
N ASN A 819 7.44 28.78 28.49
CA ASN A 819 8.16 28.08 29.55
C ASN A 819 9.60 28.56 29.71
N ILE A 820 10.26 28.91 28.62
CA ILE A 820 11.60 29.52 28.66
C ILE A 820 11.54 30.89 29.34
N GLU A 821 10.57 31.73 28.98
CA GLU A 821 10.35 33.04 29.59
C GLU A 821 10.04 32.93 31.08
N ALA A 822 9.13 32.02 31.46
CA ALA A 822 8.81 31.77 32.87
C ALA A 822 10.02 31.26 33.69
N ARG A 823 10.95 30.52 33.06
CA ARG A 823 12.20 30.10 33.70
C ARG A 823 13.14 31.28 33.93
N ASN A 824 13.31 32.13 32.94
CA ASN A 824 14.17 33.32 33.04
C ASN A 824 13.64 34.32 34.09
N GLU A 825 12.32 34.50 34.19
CA GLU A 825 11.67 35.31 35.25
C GLU A 825 12.02 34.80 36.67
N ASN A 826 11.98 33.47 36.87
CA ASN A 826 12.31 32.86 38.16
C ASN A 826 13.81 32.93 38.49
N GLU A 827 14.69 32.76 37.51
CA GLU A 827 16.14 32.91 37.72
C GLU A 827 16.48 34.36 38.12
N SER A 828 15.91 35.36 37.42
CA SER A 828 16.14 36.78 37.73
C SER A 828 15.65 37.19 39.13
N SER A 829 14.53 36.64 39.61
CA SER A 829 13.99 36.93 40.95
C SER A 829 14.75 36.24 42.08
N SER A 830 15.35 35.08 41.79
CA SER A 830 16.24 34.39 42.74
C SER A 830 17.59 35.11 42.92
N GLU A 831 18.12 35.76 41.88
CA GLU A 831 19.34 36.57 42.01
C GLU A 831 19.11 37.88 42.78
N THR A 832 17.92 38.50 42.66
CA THR A 832 17.59 39.75 43.38
C THR A 832 17.41 39.52 44.88
N THR A 833 16.85 38.37 45.28
CA THR A 833 16.65 38.02 46.70
C THR A 833 17.95 37.66 47.42
N VAL A 834 18.99 37.20 46.71
CA VAL A 834 20.32 36.98 47.29
C VAL A 834 21.08 38.29 47.50
N ALA A 835 20.83 39.31 46.66
CA ALA A 835 21.47 40.63 46.80
C ALA A 835 20.93 41.48 47.97
N GLU A 836 19.68 41.28 48.38
CA GLU A 836 19.07 42.01 49.53
C GLU A 836 19.28 41.30 50.89
N GLY A 837 19.91 40.13 50.89
CA GLY A 837 20.03 39.25 52.07
C GLY A 837 21.37 39.26 52.81
N SER A 838 22.22 40.29 52.68
CA SER A 838 23.46 40.40 53.48
C SER A 838 23.29 41.41 54.64
N PRO A 839 23.05 40.98 55.89
CA PRO A 839 23.31 41.84 57.03
C PRO A 839 24.83 41.86 57.26
N THR A 840 25.38 43.07 57.25
CA THR A 840 26.67 43.41 57.82
C THR A 840 26.82 42.78 59.21
N SER A 841 27.78 41.87 59.37
CA SER A 841 28.30 41.48 60.68
C SER A 841 29.81 41.68 60.69
N THR A 842 30.20 42.87 61.13
CA THR A 842 31.51 43.18 61.69
C THR A 842 31.72 42.39 62.98
N LYS A 843 32.71 41.48 62.97
CA LYS A 843 33.78 41.35 63.98
C LYS A 843 34.74 40.23 63.59
#